data_AF-A0A7C4U9I4-F1
#
_entry.id   AF-A0A7C4U9I4-F1
#
_cell.length_a   1.000
_cell.length_b   1.000
_cell.length_c   1.000
_cell.angle_alpha   90.00
_cell.angle_beta   90.00
_cell.angle_gamma   90.00
#
_symmetry.space_group_name_H-M   'P 1'
#
loop_
_entity.id
_entity.type
_entity.pdbx_description
1 polymer ?
#
loop_
_entity_poly.entity_id
_entity_poly.type
_entity_poly.pdbx_seq_one_letter_code
_entity_poly.pdbx_strand_id
1 'polypeptide(L)'
;MNIAFDFRRLLLCCIVTLLLSRAASAQPTPASTDEMAKNAQTVAKSVMMVGAPKFGHGTAFVISKEHRLLLTNAHVADIFHSAGSMTAIVNGTTQTFVVKKAYYHPGLMRYKKEGAAFKYFASMNPADGLVHTRSPDLAILELEPSSTELPEAISLASGADLSSLQAKPIGVFGFPSHDTSWPGGSQTIQGTFMSGAVSRMTEFNGKPSADMTKNRFVQYTLDTLQGFSGSPVFLGNGRVVAVVNSYRIAKNDDLDKRISQGIRIDCLEELLKHHGLSAKVPINTGGGFTNVSPSTSPSTTTAGYAHPYDAFMQRPHVAELQRLTGISVVPFGNEVTASTGMQVSIRANEGIDDLVAKIVAAGDLQALKCGWDAFGTQNEHFYARHWDASDLTAAHLSRRSELRVIELPGARITDRGMRFLGKLTQLNELDLSRNPAITDEGAKHLSELTGLSRLSLRETKITSAGVAHWERLTRLSKVDLGKTQVDNEALKVICNNVVAGPVVGEPTLDGSNRTARRILPATRDVLIFDGTKITDDGLPYLKPAEQYLQMLDFSETKVTGEGFKGMRFPQVTVLKLSKCPISDAGLAEIARAFPNLVELRLSGPITITPAGLEVLKNCKTLTRLDLASKSVTDEHLKVVGGWSQLRELYLHDGGFTDSGLQYIGDLVDLQTLYLSRTKITDAGLEHLNLLVALQLLAMDECPKITGSGLASLKGLTNLKMLSLRESGFASDGVKPLIQLKSVQALALNKCPGVTDDTVKEIVSMPNLQHLELMNADITDKSLPGIWASTVQNLFLDGCNRITDAGLKGHRAMIGLSLSRTAITDNGVRLLQPVLCLWLNDCKGVTDESLPILGHRNFVSIRGTSTTRAGREKLYSGEKISAQIAP
;
A
#
# COMPACT_ATOMS: atom_id res chain seq x y z
N MET A 1 -11.26 -3.72 -25.01
CA MET A 1 -11.98 -2.84 -24.05
C MET A 1 -11.61 -3.07 -22.56
N ASN A 2 -10.63 -3.91 -22.20
CA ASN A 2 -10.25 -4.16 -20.78
C ASN A 2 -8.85 -3.64 -20.35
N ILE A 3 -8.13 -2.92 -21.22
CA ILE A 3 -6.71 -2.58 -21.01
C ILE A 3 -6.51 -1.30 -20.16
N ALA A 4 -7.47 -0.35 -20.21
CA ALA A 4 -7.36 0.91 -19.46
C ALA A 4 -7.51 0.74 -17.94
N PHE A 5 -8.25 -0.26 -17.48
CA PHE A 5 -8.42 -0.54 -16.04
C PHE A 5 -7.18 -1.20 -15.43
N ASP A 6 -6.46 -2.01 -16.22
CA ASP A 6 -5.13 -2.47 -15.85
C ASP A 6 -4.16 -1.29 -15.74
N PHE A 7 -4.26 -0.24 -16.58
CA PHE A 7 -3.25 0.82 -16.58
C PHE A 7 -3.18 1.66 -15.29
N ARG A 8 -4.32 1.97 -14.64
CA ARG A 8 -4.27 2.62 -13.30
C ARG A 8 -3.75 1.66 -12.23
N ARG A 9 -4.04 0.37 -12.31
CA ARG A 9 -3.45 -0.65 -11.41
C ARG A 9 -1.97 -0.88 -11.70
N LEU A 10 -1.53 -0.81 -12.95
CA LEU A 10 -0.12 -0.94 -13.35
C LEU A 10 0.67 0.29 -12.93
N LEU A 11 0.12 1.50 -13.08
CA LEU A 11 0.77 2.74 -12.64
C LEU A 11 0.80 2.85 -11.11
N LEU A 12 -0.28 2.47 -10.41
CA LEU A 12 -0.30 2.37 -8.95
C LEU A 12 0.66 1.27 -8.48
N CYS A 13 0.71 0.11 -9.14
CA CYS A 13 1.73 -0.90 -8.90
C CYS A 13 3.13 -0.40 -9.24
N CYS A 14 3.36 0.41 -10.27
CA CYS A 14 4.69 0.93 -10.62
C CYS A 14 5.14 2.01 -9.62
N ILE A 15 4.25 2.85 -9.12
CA ILE A 15 4.56 3.84 -8.07
C ILE A 15 4.76 3.14 -6.72
N VAL A 16 3.90 2.18 -6.36
CA VAL A 16 4.07 1.34 -5.17
C VAL A 16 5.31 0.45 -5.29
N THR A 17 5.69 -0.01 -6.48
CA THR A 17 6.90 -0.83 -6.72
C THR A 17 8.15 0.02 -6.91
N LEU A 18 8.09 1.29 -7.32
CA LEU A 18 9.20 2.24 -7.23
C LEU A 18 9.47 2.64 -5.77
N LEU A 19 8.41 2.70 -4.94
CA LEU A 19 8.53 2.90 -3.49
C LEU A 19 8.94 1.62 -2.74
N LEU A 20 8.56 0.43 -3.21
CA LEU A 20 8.96 -0.85 -2.61
C LEU A 20 10.28 -1.39 -3.16
N SER A 21 10.69 -1.12 -4.40
CA SER A 21 11.97 -1.63 -4.96
C SER A 21 13.19 -0.97 -4.35
N ARG A 22 13.09 0.31 -3.97
CA ARG A 22 14.08 0.98 -3.09
C ARG A 22 14.02 0.51 -1.64
N ALA A 23 13.04 -0.30 -1.26
CA ALA A 23 12.92 -0.93 0.07
C ALA A 23 13.14 -2.46 0.06
N ALA A 24 13.24 -3.10 -1.12
CA ALA A 24 13.27 -4.56 -1.28
C ALA A 24 14.67 -5.16 -1.44
N SER A 25 15.73 -4.34 -1.53
CA SER A 25 17.13 -4.79 -1.58
C SER A 25 17.90 -4.58 -0.27
N ALA A 26 17.17 -4.51 0.86
CA ALA A 26 17.72 -4.48 2.21
C ALA A 26 17.11 -5.61 3.08
N GLN A 27 17.13 -6.84 2.56
CA GLN A 27 17.23 -7.99 3.47
C GLN A 27 18.62 -7.88 4.13
N PRO A 28 18.72 -7.82 5.48
CA PRO A 28 20.00 -7.84 6.16
C PRO A 28 20.83 -9.05 5.70
N THR A 29 22.12 -8.88 5.45
CA THR A 29 23.00 -10.04 5.26
C THR A 29 22.98 -10.87 6.55
N PRO A 30 23.03 -12.21 6.50
CA PRO A 30 22.96 -13.04 7.71
C PRO A 30 23.98 -12.61 8.79
N ALA A 31 25.22 -12.28 8.37
CA ALA A 31 26.25 -11.76 9.25
C ALA A 31 25.85 -10.45 9.99
N SER A 32 25.14 -9.54 9.32
CA SER A 32 24.63 -8.31 9.93
C SER A 32 23.46 -8.55 10.89
N THR A 33 22.65 -9.58 10.64
CA THR A 33 21.59 -10.03 11.58
C THR A 33 22.21 -10.65 12.83
N ASP A 34 23.25 -11.47 12.69
CA ASP A 34 23.94 -12.11 13.80
C ASP A 34 24.68 -11.10 14.69
N GLU A 35 25.33 -10.09 14.11
CA GLU A 35 25.97 -9.00 14.86
C GLU A 35 24.92 -8.18 15.64
N MET A 36 23.79 -7.88 15.00
CA MET A 36 22.69 -7.14 15.61
C MET A 36 21.96 -7.94 16.70
N ALA A 37 21.82 -9.26 16.53
CA ALA A 37 21.27 -10.16 17.55
C ALA A 37 22.19 -10.32 18.76
N LYS A 38 23.51 -10.34 18.56
CA LYS A 38 24.51 -10.27 19.65
C LYS A 38 24.36 -8.96 20.42
N ASN A 39 24.33 -7.83 19.71
CA ASN A 39 24.22 -6.50 20.33
C ASN A 39 22.84 -6.21 20.94
N ALA A 40 21.77 -6.90 20.51
CA ALA A 40 20.44 -6.81 21.12
C ALA A 40 20.46 -7.17 22.61
N GLN A 41 21.32 -8.09 23.05
CA GLN A 41 21.48 -8.44 24.48
C GLN A 41 22.09 -7.30 25.31
N THR A 42 22.92 -6.45 24.69
CA THR A 42 23.48 -5.26 25.32
C THR A 42 22.45 -4.14 25.37
N VAL A 43 21.72 -3.91 24.27
CA VAL A 43 20.61 -2.97 24.21
C VAL A 43 19.54 -3.32 25.25
N ALA A 44 19.15 -4.59 25.34
CA ALA A 44 18.11 -5.08 26.25
C ALA A 44 18.31 -4.67 27.71
N LYS A 45 19.56 -4.66 28.20
CA LYS A 45 19.89 -4.27 29.58
C LYS A 45 19.56 -2.82 29.88
N SER A 46 19.53 -1.95 28.87
CA SER A 46 19.35 -0.50 28.98
C SER A 46 17.90 -0.04 28.76
N VAL A 47 16.99 -0.96 28.46
CA VAL A 47 15.59 -0.70 28.05
C VAL A 47 14.63 -1.23 29.11
N MET A 48 13.61 -0.45 29.43
CA MET A 48 12.65 -0.71 30.51
C MET A 48 11.22 -0.57 29.99
N MET A 49 10.32 -1.44 30.43
CA MET A 49 8.88 -1.20 30.26
C MET A 49 8.46 -0.17 31.31
N VAL A 50 7.81 0.92 30.91
CA VAL A 50 7.40 2.02 31.79
C VAL A 50 5.90 2.25 31.67
N GLY A 51 5.23 2.55 32.77
CA GLY A 51 3.78 2.78 32.73
C GLY A 51 3.17 2.98 34.10
N ALA A 52 1.84 3.05 34.11
CA ALA A 52 1.03 3.09 35.32
C ALA A 52 -0.10 2.06 35.15
N PRO A 53 -0.33 1.14 36.12
CA PRO A 53 -1.24 0.00 35.96
C PRO A 53 -2.68 0.32 35.53
N LYS A 54 -3.13 1.57 35.72
CA LYS A 54 -4.48 2.04 35.39
C LYS A 54 -4.57 2.98 34.18
N PHE A 55 -3.45 3.42 33.61
CA PHE A 55 -3.42 4.51 32.62
C PHE A 55 -2.65 4.18 31.32
N GLY A 56 -1.94 3.05 31.28
CA GLY A 56 -1.23 2.58 30.09
C GLY A 56 0.27 2.38 30.32
N HIS A 57 0.96 1.92 29.29
CA HIS A 57 2.39 1.61 29.33
C HIS A 57 3.04 1.77 27.95
N GLY A 58 4.36 1.88 27.97
CA GLY A 58 5.24 1.96 26.81
C GLY A 58 6.66 1.54 27.22
N THR A 59 7.64 1.99 26.45
CA THR A 59 9.06 1.67 26.63
C THR A 59 9.87 2.95 26.84
N ALA A 60 10.92 2.88 27.67
CA ALA A 60 11.92 3.93 27.82
C ALA A 60 13.32 3.33 27.96
N PHE A 61 14.36 4.11 27.69
CA PHE A 61 15.75 3.64 27.79
C PHE A 61 16.71 4.70 28.34
N VAL A 62 17.80 4.24 28.97
CA VAL A 62 18.77 5.10 29.64
C VAL A 62 19.67 5.80 28.62
N ILE A 63 19.68 7.14 28.62
CA ILE A 63 20.59 7.96 27.78
C ILE A 63 21.69 8.65 28.59
N SER A 64 21.56 8.74 29.92
CA SER A 64 22.62 9.17 30.82
C SER A 64 22.42 8.56 32.20
N LYS A 65 23.35 7.70 32.63
CA LYS A 65 23.30 7.05 33.95
C LYS A 65 23.65 8.04 35.07
N GLU A 66 24.73 8.81 34.88
CA GLU A 66 25.21 9.84 35.82
C GLU A 66 24.12 10.87 36.16
N HIS A 67 23.45 11.42 35.15
CA HIS A 67 22.42 12.43 35.34
C HIS A 67 21.00 11.86 35.40
N ARG A 68 20.87 10.53 35.48
CA ARG A 68 19.61 9.76 35.59
C ARG A 68 18.54 10.19 34.59
N LEU A 69 18.92 10.25 33.31
CA LEU A 69 18.07 10.67 32.19
C LEU A 69 17.60 9.47 31.36
N LEU A 70 16.29 9.36 31.16
CA LEU A 70 15.64 8.39 30.28
C LEU A 70 15.02 9.07 29.06
N LEU A 71 14.97 8.35 27.94
CA LEU A 71 14.31 8.79 26.70
C LEU A 71 13.08 7.93 26.41
N THR A 72 11.98 8.58 26.01
CA THR A 72 10.73 7.96 25.54
C THR A 72 9.93 8.93 24.66
N ASN A 73 8.73 8.54 24.23
CA ASN A 73 7.81 9.41 23.50
C ASN A 73 7.13 10.42 24.44
N ALA A 74 6.75 11.58 23.93
CA ALA A 74 6.06 12.61 24.72
C ALA A 74 4.69 12.14 25.21
N HIS A 75 3.92 11.40 24.40
CA HIS A 75 2.64 10.83 24.84
C HIS A 75 2.79 9.71 25.89
N VAL A 76 3.94 9.02 25.92
CA VAL A 76 4.27 8.04 26.98
C VAL A 76 4.66 8.79 28.26
N ALA A 77 5.45 9.86 28.15
CA ALA A 77 5.79 10.74 29.27
C ALA A 77 4.55 11.38 29.95
N ASP A 78 3.56 11.79 29.17
CA ASP A 78 2.29 12.35 29.66
C ASP A 78 1.51 11.38 30.59
N ILE A 79 1.66 10.06 30.43
CA ILE A 79 1.02 9.04 31.30
C ILE A 79 1.47 9.24 32.77
N PHE A 80 2.73 9.63 32.99
CA PHE A 80 3.31 9.80 34.32
C PHE A 80 2.99 11.15 34.96
N HIS A 81 2.70 12.17 34.16
CA HIS A 81 2.37 13.51 34.65
C HIS A 81 1.16 13.48 35.60
N SER A 82 0.18 12.62 35.32
CA SER A 82 -1.01 12.42 36.17
C SER A 82 -0.77 11.53 37.40
N ALA A 83 0.35 10.80 37.46
CA ALA A 83 0.60 9.76 38.46
C ALA A 83 1.68 10.13 39.50
N GLY A 84 2.47 11.18 39.27
CA GLY A 84 3.53 11.66 40.18
C GLY A 84 4.73 10.73 40.36
N SER A 85 4.66 9.51 39.83
CA SER A 85 5.71 8.49 39.86
C SER A 85 5.58 7.58 38.63
N MET A 86 6.68 6.92 38.26
CA MET A 86 6.74 5.98 37.14
C MET A 86 6.99 4.58 37.69
N THR A 87 6.10 3.63 37.41
CA THR A 87 6.42 2.22 37.59
C THR A 87 7.19 1.73 36.36
N ALA A 88 8.27 1.00 36.59
CA ALA A 88 9.09 0.43 35.52
C ALA A 88 9.45 -1.02 35.82
N ILE A 89 9.57 -1.83 34.77
CA ILE A 89 10.04 -3.22 34.88
C ILE A 89 11.44 -3.27 34.29
N VAL A 90 12.41 -3.56 35.15
CA VAL A 90 13.84 -3.61 34.84
C VAL A 90 14.29 -5.06 34.98
N ASN A 91 14.70 -5.70 33.89
CA ASN A 91 15.12 -7.11 33.86
C ASN A 91 14.11 -8.06 34.56
N GLY A 92 12.81 -7.88 34.32
CA GLY A 92 11.74 -8.67 34.91
C GLY A 92 11.34 -8.30 36.35
N THR A 93 12.02 -7.32 36.99
CA THR A 93 11.69 -6.85 38.34
C THR A 93 10.93 -5.52 38.30
N THR A 94 9.77 -5.46 38.94
CA THR A 94 8.99 -4.22 39.08
C THR A 94 9.65 -3.28 40.08
N GLN A 95 9.85 -2.02 39.69
CA GLN A 95 10.43 -0.94 40.49
C GLN A 95 9.61 0.35 40.32
N THR A 96 9.71 1.26 41.28
CA THR A 96 9.08 2.58 41.20
C THR A 96 10.15 3.67 41.23
N PHE A 97 10.09 4.60 40.28
CA PHE A 97 10.98 5.73 40.16
C PHE A 97 10.20 7.04 40.33
N VAL A 98 10.78 8.00 41.06
CA VAL A 98 10.23 9.35 41.16
C VAL A 98 10.72 10.17 39.97
N VAL A 99 9.79 10.65 39.14
CA VAL A 99 10.10 11.53 38.01
C VAL A 99 10.19 12.96 38.54
N LYS A 100 11.41 13.47 38.63
CA LYS A 100 11.70 14.84 39.05
C LYS A 100 11.20 15.86 38.04
N LYS A 101 11.40 15.59 36.74
CA LYS A 101 10.98 16.47 35.66
C LYS A 101 10.86 15.75 34.32
N ALA A 102 9.91 16.16 33.50
CA ALA A 102 9.81 15.79 32.09
C ALA A 102 10.17 17.01 31.21
N TYR A 103 10.97 16.77 30.17
CA TYR A 103 11.40 17.75 29.19
C TYR A 103 10.90 17.35 27.81
N TYR A 104 10.09 18.20 27.17
CA TYR A 104 9.44 17.91 25.88
C TYR A 104 10.16 18.60 24.72
N HIS A 105 10.05 18.05 23.50
CA HIS A 105 10.61 18.69 22.32
C HIS A 105 9.96 20.07 22.04
N PRO A 106 10.72 21.13 21.68
CA PRO A 106 10.15 22.47 21.44
C PRO A 106 9.11 22.50 20.31
N GLY A 107 9.32 21.72 19.24
CA GLY A 107 8.35 21.54 18.15
C GLY A 107 7.13 20.63 18.44
N LEU A 108 6.88 20.23 19.70
CA LEU A 108 5.76 19.36 20.06
C LEU A 108 4.41 20.04 19.79
N MET A 109 3.54 19.37 19.05
CA MET A 109 2.17 19.82 18.80
C MET A 109 1.19 19.06 19.69
N ARG A 110 0.20 19.76 20.25
CA ARG A 110 -0.90 19.19 21.04
C ARG A 110 -2.24 19.50 20.37
N TYR A 111 -3.26 18.72 20.72
CA TYR A 111 -4.62 18.93 20.25
C TYR A 111 -5.68 18.75 21.34
N LYS A 112 -6.74 19.55 21.24
CA LYS A 112 -7.98 19.41 22.04
C LYS A 112 -9.18 19.24 21.11
N LYS A 113 -10.18 18.50 21.58
CA LYS A 113 -11.47 18.36 20.90
C LYS A 113 -12.38 19.49 21.36
N GLU A 114 -12.76 20.37 20.44
CA GLU A 114 -13.69 21.48 20.67
C GLU A 114 -14.93 21.22 19.82
N GLY A 115 -16.00 20.71 20.44
CA GLY A 115 -17.21 20.26 19.74
C GLY A 115 -16.94 19.11 18.76
N ALA A 116 -17.19 19.35 17.47
CA ALA A 116 -16.94 18.41 16.38
C ALA A 116 -15.53 18.50 15.77
N ALA A 117 -14.75 19.53 16.11
CA ALA A 117 -13.44 19.81 15.53
C ALA A 117 -12.27 19.48 16.48
N PHE A 118 -11.08 19.33 15.90
CA PHE A 118 -9.82 19.27 16.64
C PHE A 118 -9.01 20.53 16.38
N LYS A 119 -8.62 21.21 17.46
CA LYS A 119 -7.74 22.38 17.41
C LYS A 119 -6.32 21.96 17.73
N TYR A 120 -5.38 22.24 16.82
CA TYR A 120 -3.97 21.89 16.94
C TYR A 120 -3.13 23.14 17.21
N PHE A 121 -2.18 23.06 18.13
CA PHE A 121 -1.25 24.15 18.43
C PHE A 121 0.05 23.62 19.04
N ALA A 122 1.12 24.41 18.97
CA ALA A 122 2.40 24.06 19.58
C ALA A 122 2.30 24.24 21.10
N SER A 123 2.59 23.20 21.88
CA SER A 123 2.72 23.30 23.33
C SER A 123 3.47 22.10 23.93
N MET A 124 4.32 22.39 24.90
CA MET A 124 5.02 21.41 25.72
C MET A 124 4.27 21.04 27.01
N ASN A 125 3.20 21.74 27.38
CA ASN A 125 2.46 21.52 28.63
C ASN A 125 1.48 20.34 28.52
N PRO A 126 1.58 19.27 29.33
CA PRO A 126 0.63 18.15 29.32
C PRO A 126 -0.84 18.55 29.50
N ALA A 127 -1.12 19.58 30.31
CA ALA A 127 -2.48 20.07 30.53
C ALA A 127 -3.10 20.78 29.30
N ASP A 128 -2.29 21.13 28.30
CA ASP A 128 -2.77 21.85 27.11
C ASP A 128 -3.50 20.96 26.10
N GLY A 129 -3.33 19.64 26.13
CA GLY A 129 -4.04 18.72 25.26
C GLY A 129 -3.26 17.45 24.95
N LEU A 130 -3.89 16.53 24.21
CA LEU A 130 -3.28 15.27 23.80
C LEU A 130 -2.12 15.55 22.83
N VAL A 131 -1.02 14.82 22.96
CA VAL A 131 0.11 14.93 22.03
C VAL A 131 -0.31 14.51 20.62
N HIS A 132 0.00 15.34 19.65
CA HIS A 132 -0.11 14.98 18.25
C HIS A 132 1.12 14.15 17.83
N THR A 133 0.96 12.83 17.77
CA THR A 133 2.03 11.86 17.43
C THR A 133 2.67 12.06 16.05
N ARG A 134 2.13 12.93 15.18
CA ARG A 134 2.78 13.33 13.91
C ARG A 134 3.79 14.48 14.05
N SER A 135 3.93 15.07 15.24
CA SER A 135 4.99 16.04 15.59
C SER A 135 6.22 15.31 16.18
N PRO A 136 7.28 16.00 16.64
CA PRO A 136 8.41 15.37 17.34
C PRO A 136 7.95 14.95 18.75
N ASP A 137 7.25 13.84 18.79
CA ASP A 137 6.66 13.21 19.98
C ASP A 137 7.75 12.56 20.84
N LEU A 138 8.63 13.39 21.40
CA LEU A 138 9.84 12.99 22.12
C LEU A 138 9.94 13.72 23.46
N ALA A 139 10.30 12.98 24.53
CA ALA A 139 10.51 13.54 25.85
C ALA A 139 11.64 12.85 26.62
N ILE A 140 12.37 13.63 27.43
CA ILE A 140 13.34 13.15 28.42
C ILE A 140 12.70 13.18 29.81
N LEU A 141 12.87 12.10 30.57
CA LEU A 141 12.54 12.03 31.99
C LEU A 141 13.83 12.15 32.83
N GLU A 142 13.89 13.12 33.73
CA GLU A 142 14.90 13.23 34.79
C GLU A 142 14.34 12.58 36.06
N LEU A 143 15.08 11.64 36.65
CA LEU A 143 14.67 10.90 37.84
C LEU A 143 15.39 11.36 39.10
N GLU A 144 14.72 11.28 40.26
CA GLU A 144 15.37 11.62 41.53
C GLU A 144 16.54 10.68 41.86
N PRO A 145 17.63 11.18 42.48
CA PRO A 145 18.77 10.36 42.92
C PRO A 145 18.42 9.28 43.96
N SER A 146 17.31 9.45 44.69
CA SER A 146 16.84 8.53 45.73
C SER A 146 16.16 7.26 45.19
N SER A 147 15.91 7.16 43.89
CA SER A 147 15.37 5.94 43.26
C SER A 147 16.50 4.94 42.93
N THR A 148 16.15 3.67 42.70
CA THR A 148 17.10 2.57 42.41
C THR A 148 18.15 2.93 41.34
N GLU A 149 19.32 2.28 41.39
CA GLU A 149 20.36 2.46 40.36
C GLU A 149 19.81 2.12 38.95
N LEU A 150 20.14 2.97 37.98
CA LEU A 150 19.78 2.73 36.58
C LEU A 150 20.77 1.77 35.91
N PRO A 151 20.31 0.98 34.93
CA PRO A 151 21.20 0.28 34.01
C PRO A 151 22.15 1.22 33.26
N GLU A 152 23.13 0.63 32.57
CA GLU A 152 24.06 1.39 31.73
C GLU A 152 23.36 2.18 30.62
N ALA A 153 23.95 3.31 30.24
CA ALA A 153 23.43 4.17 29.19
C ALA A 153 23.75 3.59 27.80
N ILE A 154 22.78 3.65 26.89
CA ILE A 154 23.00 3.21 25.51
C ILE A 154 23.66 4.31 24.67
N SER A 155 24.57 3.91 23.79
CA SER A 155 25.22 4.82 22.85
C SER A 155 24.25 5.32 21.78
N LEU A 156 24.26 6.62 21.52
CA LEU A 156 23.48 7.25 20.46
C LEU A 156 24.26 7.30 19.14
N ALA A 157 23.55 7.31 18.02
CA ALA A 157 24.11 7.43 16.69
C ALA A 157 24.75 8.81 16.46
N SER A 158 25.89 8.83 15.76
CA SER A 158 26.55 10.06 15.28
C SER A 158 25.86 10.62 14.03
N GLY A 159 26.20 11.84 13.63
CA GLY A 159 25.73 12.42 12.36
C GLY A 159 26.09 11.57 11.13
N ALA A 160 27.24 10.88 11.16
CA ALA A 160 27.66 9.94 10.12
C ALA A 160 26.87 8.62 10.11
N ASP A 161 26.46 8.13 11.29
CA ASP A 161 25.56 6.97 11.39
C ASP A 161 24.17 7.30 10.79
N LEU A 162 23.68 8.54 11.01
CA LEU A 162 22.39 9.02 10.49
C LEU A 162 22.39 9.35 8.99
N SER A 163 23.47 9.93 8.46
CA SER A 163 23.56 10.28 7.02
C SER A 163 23.58 9.04 6.12
N SER A 164 24.00 7.90 6.67
CA SER A 164 24.14 6.62 5.97
C SER A 164 23.04 5.60 6.33
N LEU A 165 21.93 6.04 6.94
CA LEU A 165 20.93 5.16 7.57
C LEU A 165 19.93 4.50 6.59
N GLN A 166 19.76 5.01 5.37
CA GLN A 166 18.87 4.39 4.39
C GLN A 166 19.31 2.96 4.04
N ALA A 167 18.36 2.02 3.94
CA ALA A 167 18.60 0.62 3.61
C ALA A 167 19.54 -0.15 4.58
N LYS A 168 19.87 0.41 5.75
CA LYS A 168 20.62 -0.31 6.78
C LYS A 168 19.75 -1.30 7.56
N PRO A 169 20.32 -2.44 8.01
CA PRO A 169 19.69 -3.30 9.00
C PRO A 169 19.53 -2.55 10.32
N ILE A 170 18.37 -2.73 10.96
CA ILE A 170 18.04 -2.15 12.26
C ILE A 170 17.38 -3.17 13.19
N GLY A 171 17.67 -3.01 14.47
CA GLY A 171 17.05 -3.71 15.57
C GLY A 171 16.05 -2.81 16.28
N VAL A 172 14.99 -3.40 16.80
CA VAL A 172 14.14 -2.80 17.82
C VAL A 172 14.10 -3.77 18.99
N PHE A 173 14.38 -3.26 20.19
CA PHE A 173 14.16 -4.00 21.43
C PHE A 173 13.17 -3.22 22.28
N GLY A 174 12.09 -3.88 22.70
CA GLY A 174 11.03 -3.26 23.47
C GLY A 174 10.08 -4.29 24.04
N PHE A 175 9.01 -3.82 24.68
CA PHE A 175 8.07 -4.69 25.39
C PHE A 175 6.72 -4.68 24.66
N PRO A 176 6.31 -5.78 24.00
CA PRO A 176 4.98 -5.89 23.44
C PRO A 176 3.93 -5.92 24.54
N SER A 177 2.81 -5.24 24.33
CA SER A 177 1.66 -5.32 25.23
C SER A 177 0.87 -6.60 24.91
N HIS A 178 1.05 -7.63 25.72
CA HIS A 178 0.16 -8.79 25.73
C HIS A 178 -1.18 -8.38 26.38
N ASP A 179 -2.28 -8.43 25.62
CA ASP A 179 -3.66 -8.09 26.03
C ASP A 179 -3.82 -7.03 27.13
N THR A 180 -3.39 -5.80 26.81
CA THR A 180 -3.87 -4.51 27.37
C THR A 180 -3.74 -4.24 28.89
N SER A 181 -3.23 -5.16 29.70
CA SER A 181 -3.09 -4.98 31.15
C SER A 181 -1.63 -4.92 31.61
N TRP A 182 -1.36 -4.09 32.62
CA TRP A 182 -0.05 -4.08 33.30
C TRP A 182 0.13 -5.40 34.06
N PRO A 183 1.31 -6.04 34.02
CA PRO A 183 1.51 -7.36 34.61
C PRO A 183 1.28 -7.34 36.12
N GLY A 184 0.72 -8.45 36.63
CA GLY A 184 0.65 -8.68 38.07
C GLY A 184 2.06 -8.73 38.68
N GLY A 185 2.19 -8.38 39.96
CA GLY A 185 3.50 -8.23 40.62
C GLY A 185 4.41 -9.47 40.65
N SER A 186 3.91 -10.65 40.25
CA SER A 186 4.65 -11.91 40.11
C SER A 186 4.89 -12.36 38.66
N GLN A 187 4.46 -11.59 37.66
CA GLN A 187 4.59 -11.94 36.24
C GLN A 187 5.86 -11.33 35.64
N THR A 188 6.76 -12.18 35.13
CA THR A 188 7.94 -11.75 34.38
C THR A 188 7.57 -11.43 32.93
N ILE A 189 7.72 -10.18 32.51
CA ILE A 189 7.62 -9.82 31.08
C ILE A 189 8.97 -10.03 30.39
N GLN A 190 8.93 -10.68 29.22
CA GLN A 190 10.07 -10.86 28.35
C GLN A 190 10.13 -9.74 27.29
N GLY A 191 11.23 -8.97 27.27
CA GLY A 191 11.48 -8.01 26.21
C GLY A 191 11.72 -8.72 24.87
N THR A 192 11.14 -8.18 23.81
CA THR A 192 11.16 -8.77 22.47
C THR A 192 12.12 -8.00 21.56
N PHE A 193 13.05 -8.73 20.96
CA PHE A 193 13.91 -8.23 19.89
C PHE A 193 13.26 -8.51 18.52
N MET A 194 13.28 -7.51 17.65
CA MET A 194 12.87 -7.63 16.25
C MET A 194 13.96 -7.02 15.35
N SER A 195 14.25 -7.68 14.23
CA SER A 195 15.24 -7.22 13.23
C SER A 195 14.59 -6.94 11.89
N GLY A 196 14.94 -5.82 11.26
CA GLY A 196 14.44 -5.41 9.96
C GLY A 196 15.40 -4.44 9.29
N ALA A 197 14.89 -3.56 8.43
CA ALA A 197 15.70 -2.56 7.73
C ALA A 197 14.97 -1.22 7.58
N VAL A 198 15.76 -0.17 7.38
CA VAL A 198 15.24 1.18 7.09
C VAL A 198 14.73 1.25 5.65
N SER A 199 13.41 1.41 5.51
CA SER A 199 12.74 1.54 4.21
C SER A 199 12.81 2.97 3.66
N ARG A 200 12.87 4.00 4.52
CA ARG A 200 12.99 5.41 4.09
C ARG A 200 13.49 6.33 5.21
N MET A 201 14.17 7.42 4.83
CA MET A 201 14.39 8.59 5.69
C MET A 201 13.59 9.80 5.17
N THR A 202 13.17 10.69 6.08
CA THR A 202 12.51 11.97 5.75
C THR A 202 13.03 13.11 6.66
N GLU A 203 12.75 14.39 6.35
CA GLU A 203 13.28 15.59 7.06
C GLU A 203 12.20 16.52 7.66
N PHE A 204 12.34 17.06 8.88
CA PHE A 204 11.25 17.73 9.63
C PHE A 204 11.06 19.20 9.27
N ASN A 205 9.79 19.61 9.12
CA ASN A 205 9.44 21.02 9.16
C ASN A 205 8.05 21.21 9.80
N GLY A 206 8.01 21.72 11.04
CA GLY A 206 6.84 21.75 11.92
C GLY A 206 5.75 22.78 11.59
N LYS A 207 5.33 22.89 10.32
CA LYS A 207 4.15 23.69 9.93
C LYS A 207 2.92 22.79 9.74
N PRO A 208 1.73 23.16 10.25
CA PRO A 208 0.51 22.34 10.10
C PRO A 208 0.07 22.06 8.65
N SER A 209 0.55 22.85 7.69
CA SER A 209 0.30 22.73 6.25
C SER A 209 1.49 22.19 5.45
N ALA A 210 2.57 21.75 6.10
CA ALA A 210 3.71 21.16 5.40
C ALA A 210 3.36 19.78 4.81
N ASP A 211 3.81 19.55 3.57
CA ASP A 211 3.71 18.28 2.87
C ASP A 211 4.21 17.11 3.75
N MET A 212 3.41 16.04 3.83
CA MET A 212 3.72 14.84 4.60
C MET A 212 5.04 14.16 4.19
N THR A 213 5.59 14.46 3.00
CA THR A 213 6.93 14.02 2.59
C THR A 213 8.07 14.62 3.43
N LYS A 214 7.81 15.69 4.19
CA LYS A 214 8.79 16.48 4.97
C LYS A 214 8.61 16.35 6.50
N ASN A 215 8.93 15.18 7.06
CA ASN A 215 8.98 14.94 8.52
C ASN A 215 10.28 14.20 8.97
N ARG A 216 10.98 14.47 10.09
CA ARG A 216 12.19 13.69 10.53
C ARG A 216 11.81 12.33 11.12
N PHE A 217 11.46 11.39 10.24
CA PHE A 217 11.20 10.00 10.60
C PHE A 217 12.13 9.05 9.86
N VAL A 218 12.43 7.94 10.54
CA VAL A 218 12.92 6.70 9.93
C VAL A 218 11.70 5.82 9.71
N GLN A 219 11.38 5.50 8.46
CA GLN A 219 10.42 4.44 8.14
C GLN A 219 11.18 3.13 8.04
N TYR A 220 10.59 2.05 8.53
CA TYR A 220 11.25 0.74 8.56
C TYR A 220 10.28 -0.43 8.36
N THR A 221 10.83 -1.62 8.11
CA THR A 221 10.08 -2.82 7.69
C THR A 221 9.47 -3.64 8.84
N LEU A 222 9.79 -3.31 10.09
CA LEU A 222 9.25 -3.99 11.28
C LEU A 222 7.81 -3.54 11.58
N ASP A 223 6.87 -4.48 11.62
CA ASP A 223 5.58 -4.27 12.27
C ASP A 223 5.79 -4.12 13.78
N THR A 224 5.49 -2.95 14.35
CA THR A 224 5.54 -2.73 15.79
C THR A 224 4.19 -3.02 16.43
N LEU A 225 4.18 -3.96 17.37
CA LEU A 225 3.01 -4.23 18.22
C LEU A 225 2.71 -3.04 19.15
N GLN A 226 1.52 -3.02 19.76
CA GLN A 226 1.28 -2.12 20.90
C GLN A 226 2.31 -2.41 22.02
N GLY A 227 2.62 -1.41 22.85
CA GLY A 227 3.68 -1.47 23.88
C GLY A 227 5.07 -1.01 23.43
N PHE A 228 5.43 -1.16 22.14
CA PHE A 228 6.74 -0.75 21.61
C PHE A 228 6.97 0.78 21.55
N SER A 229 5.99 1.62 21.86
CA SER A 229 6.19 3.08 21.78
C SER A 229 7.28 3.55 22.75
N GLY A 230 8.21 4.37 22.28
CA GLY A 230 9.40 4.78 23.05
C GLY A 230 10.58 3.80 23.02
N SER A 231 10.47 2.67 22.30
CA SER A 231 11.59 1.73 22.14
C SER A 231 12.74 2.30 21.30
N PRO A 232 14.01 1.97 21.59
CA PRO A 232 15.12 2.33 20.71
C PRO A 232 15.11 1.52 19.40
N VAL A 233 15.32 2.23 18.29
CA VAL A 233 15.73 1.67 17.00
C VAL A 233 17.26 1.78 16.91
N PHE A 234 17.97 0.66 16.79
CA PHE A 234 19.43 0.62 16.81
C PHE A 234 20.04 -0.05 15.57
N LEU A 235 21.28 0.27 15.25
CA LEU A 235 22.06 -0.35 14.16
C LEU A 235 22.78 -1.62 14.63
N GLY A 236 23.34 -2.40 13.69
CA GLY A 236 24.17 -3.57 14.00
C GLY A 236 25.30 -3.31 15.01
N ASN A 237 25.85 -2.08 15.05
CA ASN A 237 26.86 -1.64 16.02
C ASN A 237 26.31 -1.24 17.42
N GLY A 238 25.02 -1.46 17.69
CA GLY A 238 24.36 -1.14 18.96
C GLY A 238 23.98 0.33 19.18
N ARG A 239 24.29 1.25 18.25
CA ARG A 239 23.95 2.68 18.41
C ARG A 239 22.50 2.98 18.04
N VAL A 240 21.81 3.78 18.86
CA VAL A 240 20.41 4.18 18.65
C VAL A 240 20.29 5.32 17.63
N VAL A 241 19.54 5.07 16.55
CA VAL A 241 19.30 6.00 15.42
C VAL A 241 17.93 6.67 15.45
N ALA A 242 16.94 6.04 16.10
CA ALA A 242 15.59 6.59 16.24
C ALA A 242 14.87 6.03 17.47
N VAL A 243 13.76 6.65 17.84
CA VAL A 243 12.83 6.19 18.90
C VAL A 243 11.50 5.80 18.25
N VAL A 244 11.00 4.60 18.52
CA VAL A 244 9.76 4.06 17.93
C VAL A 244 8.56 4.93 18.29
N ASN A 245 7.92 5.50 17.27
CA ASN A 245 6.71 6.29 17.40
C ASN A 245 5.48 5.43 17.10
N SER A 246 4.40 5.63 17.84
CA SER A 246 3.16 4.88 17.62
C SER A 246 2.54 5.25 16.27
N TYR A 247 2.27 4.21 15.48
CA TYR A 247 1.64 4.16 14.16
C TYR A 247 1.18 5.48 13.49
N ARG A 248 1.68 5.76 12.28
CA ARG A 248 0.92 6.59 11.32
C ARG A 248 -0.17 5.75 10.66
N ILE A 249 -1.43 6.09 10.93
CA ILE A 249 -2.53 5.82 9.98
C ILE A 249 -2.45 6.91 8.90
N ALA A 250 -1.77 6.61 7.80
CA ALA A 250 -1.95 7.36 6.57
C ALA A 250 -3.27 6.88 5.94
N LYS A 251 -4.38 7.57 6.24
CA LYS A 251 -5.64 7.38 5.52
C LYS A 251 -5.44 7.83 4.07
N ASN A 252 -5.15 6.87 3.21
CA ASN A 252 -5.21 6.98 1.77
C ASN A 252 -6.23 5.92 1.31
N ASP A 253 -7.18 6.28 0.46
CA ASP A 253 -8.47 5.58 0.39
C ASP A 253 -8.46 4.19 -0.28
N ASP A 254 -7.27 3.62 -0.53
CA ASP A 254 -7.06 2.36 -1.24
C ASP A 254 -6.21 1.28 -0.50
N LEU A 255 -5.77 1.50 0.76
CA LEU A 255 -5.23 0.46 1.65
C LEU A 255 -4.90 1.00 3.06
N ASP A 256 -5.43 0.40 4.13
CA ASP A 256 -5.11 0.69 5.54
C ASP A 256 -3.70 0.14 5.93
N LYS A 257 -2.66 0.46 5.16
CA LYS A 257 -1.27 0.07 5.47
C LYS A 257 -0.72 0.90 6.63
N ARG A 258 -0.50 0.25 7.78
CA ARG A 258 0.29 0.80 8.88
C ARG A 258 1.73 1.01 8.40
N ILE A 259 2.24 2.23 8.49
CA ILE A 259 3.65 2.51 8.23
C ILE A 259 4.33 2.72 9.58
N SER A 260 5.21 1.80 9.97
CA SER A 260 6.02 1.92 11.18
C SER A 260 7.04 3.04 11.01
N GLN A 261 7.17 3.89 12.03
CA GLN A 261 8.01 5.09 12.01
C GLN A 261 8.71 5.29 13.33
N GLY A 262 9.95 5.78 13.28
CA GLY A 262 10.70 6.22 14.45
C GLY A 262 11.15 7.67 14.30
N ILE A 263 11.09 8.45 15.38
CA ILE A 263 11.62 9.82 15.46
C ILE A 263 13.14 9.73 15.44
N ARG A 264 13.81 10.38 14.48
CA ARG A 264 15.29 10.37 14.37
C ARG A 264 15.94 10.94 15.63
N ILE A 265 17.12 10.43 15.98
CA ILE A 265 17.84 10.87 17.19
C ILE A 265 18.42 12.30 17.08
N ASP A 266 18.44 12.91 15.89
CA ASP A 266 18.79 14.33 15.73
C ASP A 266 17.73 15.29 16.33
N CYS A 267 16.46 14.87 16.42
CA CYS A 267 15.45 15.57 17.22
C CYS A 267 15.76 15.54 18.73
N LEU A 268 16.51 14.53 19.22
CA LEU A 268 16.98 14.56 20.61
C LEU A 268 18.03 15.66 20.81
N GLU A 269 18.92 15.88 19.84
CA GLU A 269 19.93 16.94 19.93
C GLU A 269 19.26 18.34 19.98
N GLU A 270 18.20 18.56 19.21
CA GLU A 270 17.38 19.78 19.26
C GLU A 270 16.74 19.97 20.65
N LEU A 271 16.11 18.92 21.20
CA LEU A 271 15.52 18.92 22.54
C LEU A 271 16.57 19.19 23.63
N LEU A 272 17.71 18.51 23.58
CA LEU A 272 18.80 18.67 24.54
C LEU A 272 19.40 20.07 24.50
N LYS A 273 19.62 20.65 23.30
CA LYS A 273 20.09 22.04 23.15
C LYS A 273 19.09 23.03 23.70
N HIS A 274 17.81 22.85 23.37
CA HIS A 274 16.72 23.73 23.83
C HIS A 274 16.61 23.79 25.36
N HIS A 275 16.78 22.66 26.05
CA HIS A 275 16.71 22.57 27.51
C HIS A 275 18.05 22.69 28.24
N GLY A 276 19.15 22.99 27.54
CA GLY A 276 20.50 23.12 28.14
C GLY A 276 21.09 21.81 28.69
N LEU A 277 20.65 20.68 28.16
CA LEU A 277 21.02 19.33 28.61
C LEU A 277 22.10 18.66 27.74
N SER A 278 22.56 19.29 26.65
CA SER A 278 23.52 18.68 25.72
C SER A 278 24.83 18.20 26.35
N ALA A 279 25.32 18.88 27.39
CA ALA A 279 26.53 18.46 28.11
C ALA A 279 26.32 17.23 29.03
N LYS A 280 25.06 16.83 29.27
CA LYS A 280 24.67 15.72 30.16
C LYS A 280 24.43 14.40 29.43
N VAL A 281 24.54 14.37 28.10
CA VAL A 281 24.28 13.18 27.29
C VAL A 281 25.45 12.99 26.31
N PRO A 282 26.12 11.82 26.31
CA PRO A 282 27.28 11.57 25.44
C PRO A 282 26.84 11.36 23.99
N ILE A 283 26.57 12.46 23.27
CA ILE A 283 26.39 12.46 21.81
C ILE A 283 27.76 12.55 21.16
N ASN A 284 28.08 11.61 20.28
CA ASN A 284 29.36 11.55 19.61
C ASN A 284 29.40 12.54 18.43
N THR A 285 29.81 13.78 18.70
CA THR A 285 29.78 14.94 17.78
C THR A 285 30.88 14.92 16.70
N GLY A 286 31.16 13.74 16.14
CA GLY A 286 32.10 13.56 15.03
C GLY A 286 31.59 14.19 13.73
N GLY A 287 31.97 15.44 13.50
CA GLY A 287 31.59 16.23 12.32
C GLY A 287 30.24 16.92 12.51
N GLY A 288 30.25 18.26 12.54
CA GLY A 288 29.02 19.04 12.65
C GLY A 288 28.11 18.84 11.43
N PHE A 289 26.79 18.91 11.65
CA PHE A 289 25.79 18.92 10.58
C PHE A 289 25.89 20.23 9.77
N THR A 290 26.88 20.32 8.89
CA THR A 290 27.04 21.46 7.97
C THR A 290 25.99 21.37 6.87
N ASN A 291 25.08 22.34 6.85
CA ASN A 291 24.28 22.68 5.68
C ASN A 291 25.21 22.85 4.47
N VAL A 292 25.13 21.98 3.47
CA VAL A 292 25.81 22.19 2.18
C VAL A 292 24.95 21.67 1.02
N SER A 293 24.29 22.60 0.33
CA SER A 293 24.46 22.65 -1.12
C SER A 293 25.79 23.37 -1.37
N PRO A 294 26.71 22.92 -2.25
CA PRO A 294 26.84 21.62 -2.93
C PRO A 294 28.25 20.95 -2.82
N SER A 295 28.37 19.73 -3.40
CA SER A 295 29.57 19.14 -4.04
C SER A 295 30.66 18.34 -3.26
N THR A 296 31.27 17.40 -4.03
CA THR A 296 32.52 16.61 -3.90
C THR A 296 32.63 15.34 -3.01
N SER A 297 33.48 14.41 -3.47
CA SER A 297 33.79 13.02 -3.04
C SER A 297 35.33 12.86 -2.81
N PRO A 298 36.03 11.68 -2.68
CA PRO A 298 35.66 10.24 -2.65
C PRO A 298 36.45 9.30 -1.64
N SER A 299 36.35 7.94 -1.79
CA SER A 299 37.31 6.84 -1.38
C SER A 299 37.28 6.27 0.09
N THR A 300 37.72 5.04 0.52
CA THR A 300 38.04 3.69 -0.10
C THR A 300 38.26 2.54 0.96
N THR A 301 38.06 1.24 0.59
CA THR A 301 38.74 -0.04 1.06
C THR A 301 38.66 -0.55 2.55
N THR A 302 38.86 -1.82 3.01
CA THR A 302 38.82 -3.27 2.51
C THR A 302 38.95 -4.33 3.66
N ALA A 303 38.47 -5.59 3.44
CA ALA A 303 38.86 -6.92 4.04
C ALA A 303 38.60 -7.24 5.55
N GLY A 304 38.46 -8.50 6.05
CA GLY A 304 38.32 -9.87 5.47
C GLY A 304 38.33 -11.05 6.52
N TYR A 305 38.02 -12.32 6.11
CA TYR A 305 38.19 -13.64 6.83
C TYR A 305 37.30 -13.99 8.07
N ALA A 306 36.98 -15.24 8.50
CA ALA A 306 37.07 -16.65 8.00
C ALA A 306 36.03 -17.60 8.71
N HIS A 307 35.99 -18.92 8.40
CA HIS A 307 34.95 -19.91 8.77
C HIS A 307 35.55 -21.17 9.46
N PRO A 308 34.89 -21.77 10.47
CA PRO A 308 34.47 -23.21 10.43
C PRO A 308 33.03 -23.38 10.97
N TYR A 309 32.26 -24.48 10.92
CA TYR A 309 32.39 -25.88 10.43
C TYR A 309 32.52 -27.02 11.46
N ASP A 310 33.68 -27.28 12.06
CA ASP A 310 34.10 -28.57 12.68
C ASP A 310 33.29 -29.14 13.88
N ALA A 311 32.15 -28.55 14.27
CA ALA A 311 31.45 -28.86 15.53
C ALA A 311 30.28 -29.88 15.43
N PHE A 312 29.93 -30.39 14.24
CA PHE A 312 28.67 -31.13 14.06
C PHE A 312 28.74 -32.66 14.27
N MET A 313 29.92 -33.29 14.11
CA MET A 313 30.07 -34.75 13.97
C MET A 313 30.06 -35.57 15.29
N GLN A 314 29.72 -34.98 16.44
CA GLN A 314 29.87 -35.64 17.76
C GLN A 314 28.54 -35.90 18.52
N ARG A 315 27.39 -36.03 17.84
CA ARG A 315 26.08 -36.16 18.53
C ARG A 315 25.57 -37.63 18.62
N PRO A 316 24.91 -38.04 19.72
CA PRO A 316 24.76 -39.46 20.06
C PRO A 316 23.70 -40.23 19.25
N HIS A 317 22.85 -39.55 18.48
CA HIS A 317 21.67 -40.14 17.82
C HIS A 317 22.00 -41.04 16.62
N VAL A 318 23.27 -41.12 16.22
CA VAL A 318 23.72 -41.96 15.08
C VAL A 318 23.71 -43.47 15.44
N ALA A 319 23.88 -43.82 16.72
CA ALA A 319 23.98 -45.22 17.16
C ALA A 319 22.62 -45.95 17.23
N GLU A 320 21.53 -45.25 17.58
CA GLU A 320 20.20 -45.86 17.74
C GLU A 320 19.61 -46.31 16.39
N LEU A 321 19.90 -45.55 15.33
CA LEU A 321 19.40 -45.76 13.96
C LEU A 321 19.90 -47.07 13.31
N GLN A 322 21.12 -47.51 13.67
CA GLN A 322 21.69 -48.78 13.19
C GLN A 322 20.97 -50.00 13.78
N ARG A 323 20.37 -49.86 14.97
CA ARG A 323 19.79 -51.00 15.72
C ARG A 323 18.38 -51.37 15.27
N LEU A 324 17.60 -50.41 14.78
CA LEU A 324 16.20 -50.62 14.36
C LEU A 324 16.03 -51.04 12.90
N THR A 325 17.06 -50.84 12.06
CA THR A 325 16.93 -50.96 10.59
C THR A 325 17.68 -52.15 9.99
N GLY A 326 18.64 -52.74 10.72
CA GLY A 326 19.45 -53.87 10.24
C GLY A 326 20.47 -53.52 9.15
N ILE A 327 20.66 -52.23 8.84
CA ILE A 327 21.60 -51.74 7.83
C ILE A 327 22.93 -51.38 8.51
N SER A 328 24.03 -52.00 8.07
CA SER A 328 25.38 -51.60 8.49
C SER A 328 25.81 -50.31 7.76
N VAL A 329 26.34 -49.34 8.50
CA VAL A 329 26.96 -48.14 7.92
C VAL A 329 28.41 -48.44 7.57
N VAL A 330 28.74 -48.39 6.29
CA VAL A 330 30.12 -48.35 5.77
C VAL A 330 30.14 -47.23 4.71
N PRO A 331 31.10 -46.29 4.73
CA PRO A 331 30.93 -45.02 4.02
C PRO A 331 31.39 -45.09 2.56
N PHE A 332 30.49 -44.78 1.62
CA PHE A 332 30.69 -43.86 0.48
C PHE A 332 29.46 -43.90 -0.46
N GLY A 333 29.24 -42.81 -1.21
CA GLY A 333 28.34 -42.80 -2.38
C GLY A 333 26.93 -42.29 -2.10
N ASN A 334 26.53 -41.26 -2.84
CA ASN A 334 25.18 -40.70 -2.78
C ASN A 334 24.20 -41.65 -3.48
N GLU A 335 23.15 -42.12 -2.80
CA GLU A 335 21.74 -41.87 -3.19
C GLU A 335 20.66 -42.54 -2.29
N VAL A 336 19.51 -41.85 -2.19
CA VAL A 336 18.12 -42.38 -2.15
C VAL A 336 17.62 -43.21 -0.93
N THR A 337 16.84 -42.50 -0.09
CA THR A 337 15.54 -42.83 0.57
C THR A 337 15.08 -44.27 0.90
N ALA A 338 14.52 -44.43 2.11
CA ALA A 338 13.36 -45.29 2.45
C ALA A 338 12.67 -44.70 3.72
N SER A 339 11.43 -44.18 3.66
CA SER A 339 10.13 -44.86 3.88
C SER A 339 9.98 -45.45 5.30
N THR A 340 8.89 -45.20 6.03
CA THR A 340 7.51 -45.61 5.71
C THR A 340 6.45 -44.51 5.82
N GLY A 341 5.61 -44.42 4.79
CA GLY A 341 4.45 -43.51 4.70
C GLY A 341 3.79 -43.70 3.34
N MET A 342 3.17 -44.85 3.14
CA MET A 342 2.69 -45.31 1.83
C MET A 342 1.53 -44.44 1.31
N GLN A 343 1.66 -43.87 0.12
CA GLN A 343 0.48 -43.51 -0.67
C GLN A 343 0.70 -43.67 -2.18
N VAL A 344 -0.29 -44.28 -2.81
CA VAL A 344 -0.32 -44.64 -4.23
C VAL A 344 -0.99 -43.52 -5.02
N SER A 345 -0.33 -43.01 -6.06
CA SER A 345 -0.96 -42.10 -7.02
C SER A 345 -1.77 -42.89 -8.05
N ILE A 346 -3.06 -43.08 -7.77
CA ILE A 346 -4.03 -43.59 -8.76
C ILE A 346 -4.36 -42.45 -9.73
N ARG A 347 -4.24 -42.70 -11.04
CA ARG A 347 -4.73 -41.77 -12.08
C ARG A 347 -6.26 -41.83 -12.16
N ALA A 348 -6.90 -40.68 -12.30
CA ALA A 348 -8.15 -40.56 -13.05
C ALA A 348 -8.33 -39.14 -13.60
N ASN A 349 -8.53 -39.03 -14.93
CA ASN A 349 -9.43 -38.01 -15.45
C ASN A 349 -10.85 -38.43 -15.03
N GLU A 350 -11.66 -37.47 -14.58
CA GLU A 350 -13.01 -37.66 -14.03
C GLU A 350 -13.06 -38.46 -12.70
N GLY A 351 -13.82 -37.96 -11.71
CA GLY A 351 -14.11 -38.70 -10.46
C GLY A 351 -13.58 -38.16 -9.13
N ILE A 352 -12.95 -36.97 -9.06
CA ILE A 352 -12.44 -36.41 -7.78
C ILE A 352 -13.57 -36.22 -6.74
N ASP A 353 -14.75 -35.75 -7.15
CA ASP A 353 -15.86 -35.51 -6.21
C ASP A 353 -16.41 -36.81 -5.59
N ASP A 354 -16.38 -37.94 -6.30
CA ASP A 354 -16.86 -39.23 -5.81
C ASP A 354 -15.85 -39.91 -4.86
N LEU A 355 -14.55 -39.72 -5.11
CA LEU A 355 -13.49 -40.16 -4.19
C LEU A 355 -13.53 -39.37 -2.87
N VAL A 356 -13.72 -38.05 -2.94
CA VAL A 356 -13.85 -37.18 -1.76
C VAL A 356 -15.16 -37.43 -1.02
N ALA A 357 -16.28 -37.71 -1.71
CA ALA A 357 -17.53 -38.11 -1.08
C ALA A 357 -17.40 -39.39 -0.24
N LYS A 358 -16.64 -40.39 -0.74
CA LYS A 358 -16.38 -41.64 -0.02
C LYS A 358 -15.45 -41.46 1.19
N ILE A 359 -14.43 -40.61 1.09
CA ILE A 359 -13.56 -40.26 2.23
C ILE A 359 -14.34 -39.50 3.32
N VAL A 360 -15.24 -38.58 2.93
CA VAL A 360 -16.13 -37.88 3.88
C VAL A 360 -17.17 -38.83 4.51
N ALA A 361 -17.64 -39.84 3.79
CA ALA A 361 -18.53 -40.88 4.33
C ALA A 361 -17.83 -41.89 5.26
N ALA A 362 -16.50 -42.06 5.13
CA ALA A 362 -15.70 -43.00 5.94
C ALA A 362 -15.20 -42.43 7.28
N GLY A 363 -15.36 -41.12 7.52
CA GLY A 363 -15.17 -40.49 8.84
C GLY A 363 -13.73 -40.18 9.26
N ASP A 364 -12.71 -40.51 8.46
CA ASP A 364 -11.30 -40.23 8.82
C ASP A 364 -10.81 -38.88 8.26
N LEU A 365 -10.54 -37.93 9.16
CA LEU A 365 -10.23 -36.53 8.87
C LEU A 365 -8.76 -36.14 9.13
N GLN A 366 -7.88 -37.08 9.50
CA GLN A 366 -6.48 -36.78 9.86
C GLN A 366 -5.55 -36.58 8.66
N ALA A 367 -5.80 -37.24 7.52
CA ALA A 367 -4.86 -37.32 6.38
C ALA A 367 -4.64 -36.01 5.59
N LEU A 368 -5.44 -34.95 5.83
CA LEU A 368 -5.41 -33.69 5.07
C LEU A 368 -4.50 -32.59 5.67
N LYS A 369 -3.70 -32.92 6.70
CA LYS A 369 -3.14 -31.90 7.62
C LYS A 369 -1.73 -31.38 7.30
N CYS A 370 -1.02 -31.96 6.33
CA CYS A 370 0.44 -31.77 6.20
C CYS A 370 0.92 -31.01 4.94
N GLY A 371 0.07 -30.20 4.30
CA GLY A 371 0.40 -29.59 3.00
C GLY A 371 0.09 -28.09 2.84
N TRP A 372 -0.17 -27.36 3.92
CA TRP A 372 -0.79 -26.01 3.85
C TRP A 372 -0.05 -24.87 4.58
N ASP A 373 1.06 -25.15 5.28
CA ASP A 373 1.75 -24.16 6.13
C ASP A 373 2.58 -23.09 5.35
N ALA A 374 2.45 -23.03 4.02
CA ALA A 374 3.16 -22.07 3.16
C ALA A 374 2.35 -20.79 2.84
N PHE A 375 1.09 -20.69 3.29
CA PHE A 375 0.25 -19.51 3.06
C PHE A 375 0.22 -18.60 4.30
N GLY A 376 0.86 -17.44 4.19
CA GLY A 376 1.11 -16.55 5.32
C GLY A 376 -0.16 -16.07 6.02
N THR A 377 -0.44 -16.63 7.19
CA THR A 377 -1.50 -16.13 8.08
C THR A 377 -0.86 -15.35 9.23
N GLN A 378 -0.97 -14.02 9.20
CA GLN A 378 -1.04 -13.28 10.46
C GLN A 378 -2.34 -13.72 11.16
N ASN A 379 -2.33 -13.93 12.47
CA ASN A 379 -3.32 -14.75 13.21
C ASN A 379 -4.81 -14.30 13.14
N GLU A 380 -5.19 -13.29 12.37
CA GLU A 380 -6.58 -12.89 12.15
C GLU A 380 -6.90 -12.55 10.66
N HIS A 381 -5.92 -12.55 9.75
CA HIS A 381 -6.08 -12.05 8.38
C HIS A 381 -5.60 -13.09 7.35
N PHE A 382 -6.43 -13.38 6.35
CA PHE A 382 -6.10 -14.28 5.22
C PHE A 382 -6.26 -13.58 3.87
N TYR A 383 -5.22 -13.68 3.02
CA TYR A 383 -5.20 -13.07 1.70
C TYR A 383 -4.70 -14.07 0.66
N ALA A 384 -5.50 -14.33 -0.38
CA ALA A 384 -5.04 -15.10 -1.54
C ALA A 384 -5.53 -14.50 -2.86
N ARG A 385 -4.63 -13.80 -3.57
CA ARG A 385 -4.69 -13.71 -5.04
C ARG A 385 -4.18 -15.04 -5.59
N HIS A 386 -5.00 -15.78 -6.36
CA HIS A 386 -4.67 -16.70 -7.47
C HIS A 386 -5.83 -17.72 -7.68
N TRP A 387 -5.91 -18.31 -8.89
CA TRP A 387 -6.98 -19.23 -9.33
C TRP A 387 -7.01 -20.60 -8.63
N ASP A 388 -6.09 -20.88 -7.73
CA ASP A 388 -5.98 -22.17 -7.03
C ASP A 388 -6.78 -22.22 -5.71
N ALA A 389 -7.19 -21.06 -5.19
CA ALA A 389 -8.13 -20.99 -4.08
C ALA A 389 -9.53 -21.48 -4.53
N SER A 390 -10.14 -22.38 -3.77
CA SER A 390 -11.40 -23.06 -4.11
C SER A 390 -12.27 -23.34 -2.88
N ASP A 391 -13.41 -23.99 -3.04
CA ASP A 391 -14.26 -24.40 -1.91
C ASP A 391 -13.53 -25.24 -0.85
N LEU A 392 -12.45 -25.95 -1.22
CA LEU A 392 -11.58 -26.65 -0.27
C LEU A 392 -10.78 -25.68 0.61
N THR A 393 -10.32 -24.56 0.05
CA THR A 393 -9.71 -23.44 0.78
C THR A 393 -10.72 -22.87 1.77
N ALA A 394 -11.96 -22.57 1.34
CA ALA A 394 -13.02 -22.09 2.21
C ALA A 394 -13.36 -23.09 3.34
N ALA A 395 -13.42 -24.40 3.02
CA ALA A 395 -13.64 -25.45 4.01
C ALA A 395 -12.50 -25.53 5.05
N HIS A 396 -11.24 -25.36 4.63
CA HIS A 396 -10.10 -25.29 5.54
C HIS A 396 -10.15 -24.05 6.43
N LEU A 397 -10.35 -22.86 5.83
CA LEU A 397 -10.48 -21.59 6.56
C LEU A 397 -11.62 -21.60 7.58
N SER A 398 -12.72 -22.31 7.31
CA SER A 398 -13.86 -22.42 8.26
C SER A 398 -13.53 -23.07 9.61
N ARG A 399 -12.35 -23.69 9.74
CA ARG A 399 -11.83 -24.24 11.00
C ARG A 399 -11.07 -23.22 11.85
N ARG A 400 -10.85 -22.01 11.32
CA ARG A 400 -10.05 -20.93 11.91
C ARG A 400 -10.95 -19.77 12.36
N SER A 401 -11.62 -19.96 13.50
CA SER A 401 -12.59 -18.99 14.06
C SER A 401 -11.95 -17.67 14.53
N GLU A 402 -10.62 -17.60 14.58
CA GLU A 402 -9.86 -16.38 14.84
C GLU A 402 -9.84 -15.40 13.64
N LEU A 403 -10.20 -15.84 12.43
CA LEU A 403 -10.18 -14.97 11.25
C LEU A 403 -11.19 -13.80 11.36
N ARG A 404 -10.71 -12.60 11.01
CA ARG A 404 -11.43 -11.32 10.93
C ARG A 404 -11.50 -10.78 9.51
N VAL A 405 -10.51 -11.08 8.67
CA VAL A 405 -10.42 -10.58 7.28
C VAL A 405 -10.09 -11.72 6.34
N ILE A 406 -10.90 -11.87 5.27
CA ILE A 406 -10.67 -12.84 4.19
C ILE A 406 -10.81 -12.12 2.84
N GLU A 407 -9.76 -12.17 2.02
CA GLU A 407 -9.76 -11.63 0.66
C GLU A 407 -9.36 -12.74 -0.34
N LEU A 408 -10.33 -13.21 -1.14
CA LEU A 408 -10.19 -14.25 -2.18
C LEU A 408 -10.72 -13.76 -3.56
N PRO A 409 -10.29 -12.59 -4.07
CA PRO A 409 -10.78 -12.04 -5.32
C PRO A 409 -10.34 -12.89 -6.52
N GLY A 410 -11.30 -13.33 -7.33
CA GLY A 410 -11.07 -14.13 -8.53
C GLY A 410 -10.73 -15.59 -8.24
N ALA A 411 -11.03 -16.10 -7.05
CA ALA A 411 -10.89 -17.51 -6.71
C ALA A 411 -11.94 -18.39 -7.45
N ARG A 412 -11.96 -19.69 -7.13
CA ARG A 412 -12.96 -20.66 -7.58
C ARG A 412 -13.93 -21.02 -6.45
N ILE A 413 -14.38 -20.00 -5.70
CA ILE A 413 -15.40 -20.17 -4.66
C ILE A 413 -16.78 -20.27 -5.32
N THR A 414 -17.58 -21.21 -4.84
CA THR A 414 -18.99 -21.41 -5.19
C THR A 414 -19.87 -21.23 -3.96
N ASP A 415 -21.18 -21.39 -4.12
CA ASP A 415 -22.14 -21.43 -3.01
C ASP A 415 -21.78 -22.48 -1.93
N ARG A 416 -21.10 -23.57 -2.32
CA ARG A 416 -20.60 -24.59 -1.38
C ARG A 416 -19.46 -24.03 -0.50
N GLY A 417 -18.56 -23.22 -1.05
CA GLY A 417 -17.53 -22.50 -0.30
C GLY A 417 -18.12 -21.44 0.62
N MET A 418 -19.12 -20.70 0.14
CA MET A 418 -19.88 -19.72 0.94
C MET A 418 -20.48 -20.34 2.22
N ARG A 419 -21.01 -21.57 2.13
CA ARG A 419 -21.52 -22.34 3.28
C ARG A 419 -20.46 -22.61 4.36
N PHE A 420 -19.18 -22.70 3.99
CA PHE A 420 -18.10 -22.86 4.95
C PHE A 420 -17.68 -21.51 5.55
N LEU A 421 -17.52 -20.47 4.72
CA LEU A 421 -17.16 -19.13 5.19
C LEU A 421 -18.23 -18.50 6.09
N GLY A 422 -19.51 -18.77 5.84
CA GLY A 422 -20.65 -18.34 6.67
C GLY A 422 -20.63 -18.82 8.12
N LYS A 423 -19.74 -19.76 8.48
CA LYS A 423 -19.53 -20.20 9.87
C LYS A 423 -18.58 -19.31 10.67
N LEU A 424 -17.80 -18.46 10.00
CA LEU A 424 -16.78 -17.62 10.62
C LEU A 424 -17.40 -16.32 11.15
N THR A 425 -18.28 -16.42 12.15
CA THR A 425 -19.10 -15.31 12.67
C THR A 425 -18.32 -14.12 13.27
N GLN A 426 -17.01 -14.26 13.43
CA GLN A 426 -16.10 -13.17 13.84
C GLN A 426 -15.57 -12.34 12.66
N LEU A 427 -15.89 -12.68 11.40
CA LEU A 427 -15.46 -11.91 10.24
C LEU A 427 -15.99 -10.47 10.27
N ASN A 428 -15.09 -9.56 9.91
CA ASN A 428 -15.28 -8.13 9.81
C ASN A 428 -15.18 -7.64 8.35
N GLU A 429 -14.30 -8.26 7.54
CA GLU A 429 -14.10 -7.94 6.13
C GLU A 429 -14.04 -9.21 5.27
N LEU A 430 -14.80 -9.23 4.17
CA LEU A 430 -14.90 -10.36 3.24
C LEU A 430 -14.94 -9.84 1.79
N ASP A 431 -13.88 -10.11 1.02
CA ASP A 431 -13.85 -9.89 -0.44
C ASP A 431 -13.85 -11.24 -1.16
N LEU A 432 -14.95 -11.54 -1.85
CA LEU A 432 -15.09 -12.69 -2.75
C LEU A 432 -15.46 -12.22 -4.16
N SER A 433 -15.03 -11.02 -4.55
CA SER A 433 -15.24 -10.47 -5.88
C SER A 433 -14.71 -11.43 -6.97
N ARG A 434 -15.30 -11.37 -8.16
CA ARG A 434 -14.90 -12.17 -9.35
C ARG A 434 -14.97 -13.69 -9.16
N ASN A 435 -15.82 -14.18 -8.27
CA ASN A 435 -16.16 -15.60 -8.14
C ASN A 435 -17.51 -15.86 -8.87
N PRO A 436 -17.54 -16.12 -10.19
CA PRO A 436 -18.76 -16.16 -11.01
C PRO A 436 -19.65 -17.39 -10.76
N ALA A 437 -19.29 -18.24 -9.79
CA ALA A 437 -20.06 -19.39 -9.33
C ALA A 437 -20.80 -19.13 -8.00
N ILE A 438 -20.68 -17.93 -7.41
CA ILE A 438 -21.49 -17.48 -6.28
C ILE A 438 -22.82 -16.93 -6.80
N THR A 439 -23.92 -17.43 -6.25
CA THR A 439 -25.32 -17.08 -6.53
C THR A 439 -26.07 -16.69 -5.24
N ASP A 440 -27.38 -16.49 -5.34
CA ASP A 440 -28.24 -16.19 -4.19
C ASP A 440 -28.25 -17.30 -3.13
N GLU A 441 -28.01 -18.56 -3.50
CA GLU A 441 -27.87 -19.66 -2.53
C GLU A 441 -26.62 -19.49 -1.65
N GLY A 442 -25.50 -19.03 -2.22
CA GLY A 442 -24.31 -18.69 -1.46
C GLY A 442 -24.50 -17.43 -0.62
N ALA A 443 -25.19 -16.42 -1.15
CA ALA A 443 -25.45 -15.16 -0.44
C ALA A 443 -26.23 -15.37 0.88
N LYS A 444 -27.16 -16.33 0.93
CA LYS A 444 -27.87 -16.74 2.15
C LYS A 444 -26.94 -17.08 3.30
N HIS A 445 -25.82 -17.75 3.02
CA HIS A 445 -24.88 -18.20 4.05
C HIS A 445 -24.13 -17.06 4.74
N LEU A 446 -24.20 -15.82 4.24
CA LEU A 446 -23.64 -14.65 4.92
C LEU A 446 -24.55 -14.10 6.04
N SER A 447 -25.83 -14.51 6.15
CA SER A 447 -26.80 -13.94 7.12
C SER A 447 -26.35 -13.97 8.57
N GLU A 448 -25.54 -14.96 8.94
CA GLU A 448 -25.05 -15.16 10.31
C GLU A 448 -23.76 -14.38 10.61
N LEU A 449 -23.12 -13.77 9.59
CA LEU A 449 -21.91 -12.96 9.74
C LEU A 449 -22.23 -11.53 10.23
N THR A 450 -23.05 -11.42 11.28
CA THR A 450 -23.53 -10.13 11.84
C THR A 450 -22.44 -9.18 12.34
N GLY A 451 -21.19 -9.66 12.46
CA GLY A 451 -20.00 -8.86 12.74
C GLY A 451 -19.46 -8.06 11.53
N LEU A 452 -19.85 -8.44 10.30
CA LEU A 452 -19.26 -7.98 9.05
C LEU A 452 -19.53 -6.49 8.81
N SER A 453 -18.47 -5.71 8.59
CA SER A 453 -18.55 -4.28 8.25
C SER A 453 -18.13 -3.94 6.83
N ARG A 454 -17.43 -4.85 6.14
CA ARG A 454 -16.99 -4.69 4.75
C ARG A 454 -17.25 -5.96 3.95
N LEU A 455 -17.96 -5.83 2.82
CA LEU A 455 -18.32 -6.94 1.94
C LEU A 455 -18.13 -6.54 0.48
N SER A 456 -17.36 -7.31 -0.28
CA SER A 456 -17.39 -7.27 -1.75
C SER A 456 -17.80 -8.62 -2.33
N LEU A 457 -18.89 -8.60 -3.10
CA LEU A 457 -19.33 -9.70 -3.98
C LEU A 457 -19.40 -9.22 -5.44
N ARG A 458 -18.58 -8.22 -5.78
CA ARG A 458 -18.45 -7.67 -7.13
C ARG A 458 -18.23 -8.75 -8.19
N GLU A 459 -18.80 -8.60 -9.38
CA GLU A 459 -18.59 -9.52 -10.52
C GLU A 459 -18.95 -10.99 -10.18
N THR A 460 -19.99 -11.19 -9.33
CA THR A 460 -20.64 -12.48 -9.03
C THR A 460 -22.08 -12.52 -9.61
N LYS A 461 -22.84 -13.62 -9.42
CA LYS A 461 -24.20 -13.80 -9.97
C LYS A 461 -25.34 -13.50 -9.00
N ILE A 462 -25.07 -12.88 -7.85
CA ILE A 462 -26.11 -12.52 -6.88
C ILE A 462 -27.13 -11.52 -7.46
N THR A 463 -28.36 -11.60 -6.96
CA THR A 463 -29.49 -10.70 -7.23
C THR A 463 -29.99 -10.10 -5.90
N SER A 464 -31.00 -9.22 -5.97
CA SER A 464 -31.64 -8.68 -4.76
C SER A 464 -32.29 -9.78 -3.89
N ALA A 465 -32.63 -10.94 -4.45
CA ALA A 465 -33.16 -12.07 -3.69
C ALA A 465 -32.12 -12.68 -2.74
N GLY A 466 -30.84 -12.74 -3.14
CA GLY A 466 -29.75 -13.13 -2.24
C GLY A 466 -29.48 -12.09 -1.14
N VAL A 467 -29.55 -10.80 -1.50
CA VAL A 467 -29.38 -9.67 -0.57
C VAL A 467 -30.52 -9.61 0.45
N ALA A 468 -31.74 -10.04 0.11
CA ALA A 468 -32.88 -10.08 1.03
C ALA A 468 -32.63 -10.88 2.33
N HIS A 469 -31.65 -11.79 2.34
CA HIS A 469 -31.28 -12.55 3.53
C HIS A 469 -30.35 -11.79 4.50
N TRP A 470 -29.93 -10.56 4.16
CA TRP A 470 -28.92 -9.81 4.92
C TRP A 470 -29.49 -8.83 5.95
N GLU A 471 -30.79 -8.88 6.27
CA GLU A 471 -31.45 -8.00 7.27
C GLU A 471 -30.73 -7.93 8.63
N ARG A 472 -29.97 -8.97 8.99
CA ARG A 472 -29.22 -9.06 10.25
C ARG A 472 -27.82 -8.40 10.19
N LEU A 473 -27.33 -8.03 9.00
CA LEU A 473 -25.99 -7.46 8.75
C LEU A 473 -25.93 -5.94 9.03
N THR A 474 -26.38 -5.56 10.22
CA THR A 474 -26.52 -4.18 10.74
C THR A 474 -25.20 -3.42 10.97
N ARG A 475 -24.05 -4.00 10.59
CA ARG A 475 -22.71 -3.40 10.71
C ARG A 475 -22.06 -3.05 9.38
N LEU A 476 -22.69 -3.41 8.25
CA LEU A 476 -22.15 -3.13 6.92
C LEU A 476 -21.99 -1.63 6.71
N SER A 477 -20.76 -1.25 6.34
CA SER A 477 -20.35 0.13 6.05
C SER A 477 -19.74 0.26 4.66
N LYS A 478 -18.94 -0.72 4.22
CA LYS A 478 -18.48 -0.81 2.83
C LYS A 478 -19.16 -1.98 2.15
N VAL A 479 -19.90 -1.70 1.09
CA VAL A 479 -20.60 -2.73 0.30
C VAL A 479 -20.31 -2.50 -1.17
N ASP A 480 -19.66 -3.49 -1.81
CA ASP A 480 -19.37 -3.50 -3.25
C ASP A 480 -20.07 -4.70 -3.91
N LEU A 481 -21.20 -4.42 -4.56
CA LEU A 481 -21.96 -5.36 -5.38
C LEU A 481 -21.85 -4.96 -6.86
N GLY A 482 -20.78 -4.28 -7.26
CA GLY A 482 -20.58 -3.85 -8.64
C GLY A 482 -20.64 -5.01 -9.65
N LYS A 483 -21.32 -4.81 -10.77
CA LYS A 483 -21.52 -5.77 -11.87
C LYS A 483 -22.11 -7.10 -11.43
N THR A 484 -22.95 -7.05 -10.41
CA THR A 484 -23.87 -8.14 -10.03
C THR A 484 -25.24 -7.87 -10.65
N GLN A 485 -26.21 -8.74 -10.38
CA GLN A 485 -27.55 -8.69 -10.98
C GLN A 485 -28.60 -8.03 -10.07
N VAL A 486 -28.17 -7.36 -8.99
CA VAL A 486 -29.01 -6.64 -8.02
C VAL A 486 -29.74 -5.44 -8.67
N ASP A 487 -30.86 -5.08 -8.07
CA ASP A 487 -31.74 -3.96 -8.43
C ASP A 487 -32.07 -3.12 -7.17
N ASN A 488 -33.11 -2.29 -7.26
CA ASN A 488 -33.53 -1.34 -6.23
C ASN A 488 -33.83 -1.98 -4.86
N GLU A 489 -34.30 -3.23 -4.81
CA GLU A 489 -34.62 -3.88 -3.53
C GLU A 489 -33.37 -4.23 -2.71
N ALA A 490 -32.18 -4.30 -3.33
CA ALA A 490 -30.94 -4.45 -2.59
C ALA A 490 -30.61 -3.20 -1.75
N LEU A 491 -30.86 -1.99 -2.28
CA LEU A 491 -30.65 -0.73 -1.53
C LEU A 491 -31.55 -0.65 -0.30
N LYS A 492 -32.80 -1.07 -0.43
CA LYS A 492 -33.79 -1.15 0.65
C LYS A 492 -33.26 -1.95 1.84
N VAL A 493 -32.78 -3.18 1.60
CA VAL A 493 -32.25 -4.03 2.67
C VAL A 493 -30.99 -3.41 3.28
N ILE A 494 -30.01 -3.05 2.44
CA ILE A 494 -28.72 -2.54 2.88
C ILE A 494 -28.87 -1.24 3.70
N CYS A 495 -29.77 -0.34 3.30
CA CYS A 495 -29.94 0.96 3.96
C CYS A 495 -30.92 0.91 5.16
N ASN A 496 -31.93 0.04 5.15
CA ASN A 496 -32.80 -0.15 6.32
C ASN A 496 -32.01 -0.73 7.51
N ASN A 497 -31.03 -1.59 7.25
CA ASN A 497 -30.16 -2.19 8.27
C ASN A 497 -29.31 -1.17 9.03
N VAL A 498 -29.08 0.02 8.47
CA VAL A 498 -28.37 1.14 9.12
C VAL A 498 -29.21 1.80 10.22
N VAL A 499 -30.55 1.69 10.15
CA VAL A 499 -31.50 2.40 11.04
C VAL A 499 -32.14 1.49 12.10
N ALA A 500 -31.89 0.18 12.11
CA ALA A 500 -32.37 -0.75 13.13
C ALA A 500 -31.69 -0.63 14.53
N GLY A 501 -31.00 0.48 14.81
CA GLY A 501 -30.66 0.90 16.17
C GLY A 501 -31.81 1.70 16.78
N PRO A 502 -32.15 1.54 18.07
CA PRO A 502 -33.42 2.05 18.61
C PRO A 502 -33.51 3.58 18.53
N VAL A 503 -34.49 4.06 17.75
CA VAL A 503 -34.99 5.43 17.83
C VAL A 503 -35.72 5.57 19.16
N VAL A 504 -35.13 6.31 20.11
CA VAL A 504 -35.82 6.76 21.31
C VAL A 504 -36.08 8.26 21.15
N GLY A 505 -37.35 8.64 21.27
CA GLY A 505 -37.85 9.97 20.93
C GLY A 505 -37.49 11.08 21.93
N GLU A 506 -38.22 12.19 21.80
CA GLU A 506 -38.01 13.42 22.56
C GLU A 506 -38.05 13.19 24.08
N PRO A 507 -37.18 13.85 24.86
CA PRO A 507 -37.08 13.62 26.29
C PRO A 507 -38.22 14.30 27.06
N THR A 508 -39.18 13.51 27.55
CA THR A 508 -40.04 13.94 28.65
C THR A 508 -39.27 13.92 29.98
N LEU A 509 -39.58 14.91 30.83
CA LEU A 509 -38.86 15.18 32.08
C LEU A 509 -39.47 14.42 33.27
N ASP A 510 -39.11 13.15 33.45
CA ASP A 510 -38.95 12.61 34.80
C ASP A 510 -37.75 11.65 34.90
N GLY A 511 -37.20 11.51 36.11
CA GLY A 511 -35.94 10.84 36.36
C GLY A 511 -36.11 9.50 37.05
N SER A 512 -36.23 8.40 36.30
CA SER A 512 -36.11 7.05 36.88
C SER A 512 -35.62 5.93 35.93
N ASN A 513 -34.85 6.23 34.88
CA ASN A 513 -34.10 5.18 34.17
C ASN A 513 -32.81 5.71 33.51
N ARG A 514 -31.67 5.00 33.65
CA ARG A 514 -30.41 5.33 32.97
C ARG A 514 -29.76 4.10 32.33
N THR A 515 -30.42 3.58 31.31
CA THR A 515 -29.86 2.61 30.36
C THR A 515 -29.53 3.27 29.01
N ALA A 516 -28.53 2.70 28.34
CA ALA A 516 -28.23 2.84 26.90
C ALA A 516 -28.05 4.25 26.28
N ARG A 517 -26.80 4.76 26.32
CA ARG A 517 -26.23 5.53 25.18
C ARG A 517 -25.35 4.61 24.34
N ARG A 518 -25.96 3.87 23.41
CA ARG A 518 -25.22 3.13 22.36
C ARG A 518 -24.89 4.09 21.23
N ILE A 519 -23.73 4.73 21.32
CA ILE A 519 -23.18 5.57 20.24
C ILE A 519 -22.95 4.65 19.03
N LEU A 520 -23.63 4.92 17.91
CA LEU A 520 -23.34 4.24 16.64
C LEU A 520 -21.89 4.54 16.23
N PRO A 521 -21.10 3.53 15.83
CA PRO A 521 -19.72 3.77 15.43
C PRO A 521 -19.68 4.60 14.14
N ALA A 522 -18.82 5.62 14.11
CA ALA A 522 -18.59 6.41 12.92
C ALA A 522 -17.80 5.61 11.87
N THR A 523 -18.49 4.76 11.11
CA THR A 523 -17.94 4.09 9.92
C THR A 523 -18.00 5.01 8.71
N ARG A 524 -17.13 4.76 7.74
CA ARG A 524 -17.07 5.54 6.49
C ARG A 524 -17.90 4.78 5.46
N ASP A 525 -19.14 5.18 5.28
CA ASP A 525 -20.06 4.36 4.50
C ASP A 525 -19.83 4.58 2.99
N VAL A 526 -19.48 3.50 2.30
CA VAL A 526 -19.10 3.46 0.88
C VAL A 526 -19.96 2.41 0.19
N LEU A 527 -20.78 2.86 -0.75
CA LEU A 527 -21.67 1.99 -1.52
C LEU A 527 -21.25 1.97 -2.99
N ILE A 528 -20.93 0.79 -3.51
CA ILE A 528 -20.51 0.55 -4.89
C ILE A 528 -21.48 -0.43 -5.53
N PHE A 529 -22.20 0.07 -6.53
CA PHE A 529 -23.23 -0.62 -7.30
C PHE A 529 -23.05 -0.38 -8.81
N ASP A 530 -21.82 -0.14 -9.27
CA ASP A 530 -21.57 0.12 -10.69
C ASP A 530 -21.98 -1.09 -11.56
N GLY A 531 -22.63 -0.88 -12.71
CA GLY A 531 -23.04 -1.97 -13.60
C GLY A 531 -24.14 -2.88 -13.07
N THR A 532 -24.92 -2.41 -12.09
CA THR A 532 -26.11 -3.10 -11.56
C THR A 532 -27.39 -2.58 -12.22
N LYS A 533 -28.56 -3.13 -11.85
CA LYS A 533 -29.86 -2.76 -12.43
C LYS A 533 -30.56 -1.60 -11.72
N ILE A 534 -29.87 -0.90 -10.83
CA ILE A 534 -30.45 0.20 -10.04
C ILE A 534 -30.96 1.33 -10.96
N THR A 535 -32.11 1.88 -10.59
CA THR A 535 -32.78 3.03 -11.21
C THR A 535 -32.98 4.12 -10.15
N ASP A 536 -33.52 5.27 -10.57
CA ASP A 536 -33.91 6.33 -9.65
C ASP A 536 -34.93 5.88 -8.59
N ASP A 537 -35.76 4.86 -8.86
CA ASP A 537 -36.74 4.32 -7.89
C ASP A 537 -36.08 3.67 -6.67
N GLY A 538 -34.81 3.27 -6.78
CA GLY A 538 -34.03 2.73 -5.65
C GLY A 538 -33.39 3.82 -4.77
N LEU A 539 -33.17 5.02 -5.30
CA LEU A 539 -32.45 6.08 -4.59
C LEU A 539 -33.17 6.58 -3.32
N PRO A 540 -34.51 6.67 -3.23
CA PRO A 540 -35.20 7.03 -1.99
C PRO A 540 -34.85 6.14 -0.78
N TYR A 541 -34.43 4.89 -0.99
CA TYR A 541 -33.97 4.00 0.08
C TYR A 541 -32.65 4.46 0.72
N LEU A 542 -31.90 5.37 0.09
CA LEU A 542 -30.67 5.97 0.66
C LEU A 542 -30.95 7.00 1.77
N LYS A 543 -32.17 7.56 1.87
CA LYS A 543 -32.54 8.57 2.88
C LYS A 543 -32.13 8.21 4.32
N PRO A 544 -32.43 7.00 4.84
CA PRO A 544 -31.86 6.45 6.07
C PRO A 544 -30.36 6.73 6.35
N ALA A 545 -29.53 6.75 5.31
CA ALA A 545 -28.07 6.81 5.40
C ALA A 545 -27.48 8.17 4.97
N GLU A 546 -28.30 9.17 4.61
CA GLU A 546 -27.84 10.39 3.93
C GLU A 546 -26.77 11.17 4.73
N GLN A 547 -26.82 11.10 6.06
CA GLN A 547 -25.92 11.81 6.98
C GLN A 547 -24.56 11.11 7.20
N TYR A 548 -24.39 9.88 6.69
CA TYR A 548 -23.23 9.01 7.00
C TYR A 548 -22.41 8.62 5.76
N LEU A 549 -23.06 8.51 4.59
CA LEU A 549 -22.44 8.15 3.32
C LEU A 549 -21.30 9.11 2.93
N GLN A 550 -20.17 8.55 2.50
CA GLN A 550 -18.99 9.31 2.06
C GLN A 550 -18.70 9.18 0.56
N MET A 551 -19.07 8.04 -0.03
CA MET A 551 -18.89 7.76 -1.45
C MET A 551 -20.03 6.90 -2.00
N LEU A 552 -20.50 7.28 -3.19
CA LEU A 552 -21.51 6.56 -3.97
C LEU A 552 -20.97 6.28 -5.38
N ASP A 553 -21.03 5.03 -5.82
CA ASP A 553 -20.72 4.62 -7.19
C ASP A 553 -21.92 3.89 -7.80
N PHE A 554 -22.62 4.59 -8.71
CA PHE A 554 -23.73 4.06 -9.50
C PHE A 554 -23.40 4.07 -11.00
N SER A 555 -22.11 4.09 -11.37
CA SER A 555 -21.68 4.09 -12.77
C SER A 555 -22.28 2.90 -13.54
N GLU A 556 -22.59 3.02 -14.83
CA GLU A 556 -23.16 1.94 -15.66
C GLU A 556 -24.53 1.41 -15.16
N THR A 557 -25.27 2.21 -14.39
CA THR A 557 -26.67 1.96 -14.00
C THR A 557 -27.65 2.84 -14.79
N LYS A 558 -28.95 2.80 -14.44
CA LYS A 558 -30.00 3.62 -15.07
C LYS A 558 -30.41 4.84 -14.23
N VAL A 559 -29.60 5.23 -13.24
CA VAL A 559 -29.82 6.45 -12.47
C VAL A 559 -29.75 7.68 -13.38
N THR A 560 -30.74 8.59 -13.34
CA THR A 560 -30.74 9.82 -14.16
C THR A 560 -30.22 11.04 -13.40
N GLY A 561 -30.12 10.92 -12.07
CA GLY A 561 -29.82 12.02 -11.15
C GLY A 561 -31.06 12.71 -10.61
N GLU A 562 -32.18 12.69 -11.33
CA GLU A 562 -33.46 13.26 -10.86
C GLU A 562 -34.00 12.51 -9.63
N GLY A 563 -33.70 11.21 -9.52
CA GLY A 563 -33.99 10.43 -8.31
C GLY A 563 -33.33 10.94 -7.02
N PHE A 564 -32.34 11.84 -7.07
CA PHE A 564 -31.79 12.52 -5.87
C PHE A 564 -32.67 13.66 -5.33
N LYS A 565 -33.82 13.93 -5.96
CA LYS A 565 -34.79 14.95 -5.55
C LYS A 565 -35.25 14.80 -4.10
N GLY A 566 -35.13 15.88 -3.33
CA GLY A 566 -35.52 15.91 -1.92
C GLY A 566 -34.61 15.12 -0.96
N MET A 567 -33.39 14.73 -1.37
CA MET A 567 -32.35 14.15 -0.50
C MET A 567 -31.18 15.12 -0.29
N ARG A 568 -30.40 14.93 0.78
CA ARG A 568 -29.21 15.74 1.06
C ARG A 568 -28.10 14.93 1.75
N PHE A 569 -26.96 14.79 1.06
CA PHE A 569 -25.81 14.00 1.48
C PHE A 569 -24.62 14.90 1.87
N PRO A 570 -24.58 15.48 3.09
CA PRO A 570 -23.54 16.44 3.47
C PRO A 570 -22.14 15.83 3.63
N GLN A 571 -22.01 14.51 3.78
CA GLN A 571 -20.73 13.82 3.96
C GLN A 571 -20.18 13.19 2.67
N VAL A 572 -20.99 13.11 1.59
CA VAL A 572 -20.55 12.52 0.32
C VAL A 572 -19.60 13.46 -0.38
N THR A 573 -18.38 12.97 -0.62
CA THR A 573 -17.30 13.70 -1.30
C THR A 573 -16.95 13.12 -2.67
N VAL A 574 -17.34 11.86 -2.95
CA VAL A 574 -17.10 11.18 -4.23
C VAL A 574 -18.43 10.62 -4.74
N LEU A 575 -18.85 11.09 -5.93
CA LEU A 575 -20.02 10.59 -6.64
C LEU A 575 -19.62 10.17 -8.05
N LYS A 576 -19.92 8.92 -8.40
CA LYS A 576 -19.61 8.37 -9.72
C LYS A 576 -20.88 7.87 -10.39
N LEU A 577 -21.11 8.40 -11.58
CA LEU A 577 -22.29 8.23 -12.43
C LEU A 577 -21.85 8.08 -13.90
N SER A 578 -20.66 7.52 -14.13
CA SER A 578 -20.14 7.30 -15.48
C SER A 578 -21.06 6.36 -16.26
N LYS A 579 -21.41 6.72 -17.51
CA LYS A 579 -22.35 6.01 -18.41
C LYS A 579 -23.79 5.93 -17.89
N CYS A 580 -24.16 6.77 -16.92
CA CYS A 580 -25.55 6.97 -16.53
C CYS A 580 -26.23 8.01 -17.45
N PRO A 581 -27.55 7.92 -17.69
CA PRO A 581 -28.32 8.88 -18.50
C PRO A 581 -28.59 10.19 -17.74
N ILE A 582 -27.54 10.93 -17.38
CA ILE A 582 -27.65 12.18 -16.61
C ILE A 582 -28.11 13.34 -17.50
N SER A 583 -29.22 13.98 -17.11
CA SER A 583 -29.78 15.18 -17.75
C SER A 583 -29.35 16.47 -17.03
N ASP A 584 -29.61 17.64 -17.63
CA ASP A 584 -29.42 18.95 -16.97
C ASP A 584 -30.24 19.05 -15.66
N ALA A 585 -31.47 18.51 -15.66
CA ALA A 585 -32.33 18.47 -14.48
C ALA A 585 -31.76 17.54 -13.40
N GLY A 586 -31.28 16.36 -13.79
CA GLY A 586 -30.58 15.44 -12.89
C GLY A 586 -29.31 16.06 -12.30
N LEU A 587 -28.56 16.84 -13.08
CA LEU A 587 -27.37 17.53 -12.60
C LEU A 587 -27.69 18.66 -11.61
N ALA A 588 -28.81 19.36 -11.79
CA ALA A 588 -29.29 20.34 -10.82
C ALA A 588 -29.69 19.69 -9.48
N GLU A 589 -30.35 18.54 -9.52
CA GLU A 589 -30.67 17.77 -8.30
C GLU A 589 -29.41 17.21 -7.62
N ILE A 590 -28.41 16.77 -8.39
CA ILE A 590 -27.08 16.40 -7.89
C ILE A 590 -26.40 17.58 -7.18
N ALA A 591 -26.33 18.76 -7.81
CA ALA A 591 -25.73 19.95 -7.21
C ALA A 591 -26.37 20.35 -5.87
N ARG A 592 -27.69 20.16 -5.75
CA ARG A 592 -28.47 20.40 -4.52
C ARG A 592 -28.25 19.30 -3.46
N ALA A 593 -28.18 18.04 -3.89
CA ALA A 593 -28.07 16.88 -3.00
C ALA A 593 -26.66 16.70 -2.43
N PHE A 594 -25.60 17.09 -3.16
CA PHE A 594 -24.20 16.83 -2.81
C PHE A 594 -23.40 18.13 -2.60
N PRO A 595 -23.66 18.89 -1.51
CA PRO A 595 -23.11 20.24 -1.33
C PRO A 595 -21.59 20.31 -1.09
N ASN A 596 -20.97 19.21 -0.65
CA ASN A 596 -19.53 19.11 -0.31
C ASN A 596 -18.77 18.19 -1.27
N LEU A 597 -19.27 18.02 -2.51
CA LEU A 597 -18.69 17.11 -3.48
C LEU A 597 -17.26 17.55 -3.88
N VAL A 598 -16.31 16.61 -3.85
CA VAL A 598 -14.90 16.82 -4.18
C VAL A 598 -14.55 16.19 -5.52
N GLU A 599 -15.21 15.07 -5.86
CA GLU A 599 -15.05 14.33 -7.10
C GLU A 599 -16.40 13.96 -7.71
N LEU A 600 -16.60 14.31 -8.98
CA LEU A 600 -17.75 13.93 -9.78
C LEU A 600 -17.29 13.23 -11.06
N ARG A 601 -17.83 12.04 -11.34
CA ARG A 601 -17.60 11.34 -12.62
C ARG A 601 -18.89 11.14 -13.40
N LEU A 602 -18.88 11.58 -14.65
CA LEU A 602 -19.99 11.59 -15.61
C LEU A 602 -19.56 11.05 -16.98
N SER A 603 -18.39 10.43 -17.09
CA SER A 603 -17.83 9.94 -18.36
C SER A 603 -18.71 8.89 -19.05
N GLY A 604 -18.78 8.92 -20.38
CA GLY A 604 -19.74 8.14 -21.18
C GLY A 604 -20.65 9.04 -22.02
N PRO A 605 -21.63 8.49 -22.77
CA PRO A 605 -22.56 9.32 -23.52
C PRO A 605 -23.43 10.14 -22.56
N ILE A 606 -23.24 11.46 -22.53
CA ILE A 606 -24.02 12.39 -21.72
C ILE A 606 -24.88 13.29 -22.62
N THR A 607 -26.04 13.69 -22.09
CA THR A 607 -26.96 14.66 -22.69
C THR A 607 -26.92 16.03 -21.99
N ILE A 608 -26.02 16.19 -21.02
CA ILE A 608 -25.75 17.44 -20.30
C ILE A 608 -25.34 18.53 -21.30
N THR A 609 -25.93 19.71 -21.18
CA THR A 609 -25.59 20.91 -21.96
C THR A 609 -24.62 21.82 -21.20
N PRO A 610 -24.01 22.84 -21.83
CA PRO A 610 -23.20 23.83 -21.11
C PRO A 610 -23.98 24.54 -20.00
N ALA A 611 -25.26 24.86 -20.24
CA ALA A 611 -26.13 25.50 -19.25
C ALA A 611 -26.49 24.56 -18.09
N GLY A 612 -26.66 23.27 -18.35
CA GLY A 612 -26.76 22.25 -17.30
C GLY A 612 -25.48 22.19 -16.46
N LEU A 613 -24.32 22.18 -17.10
CA LEU A 613 -23.02 22.11 -16.42
C LEU A 613 -22.78 23.32 -15.49
N GLU A 614 -23.28 24.50 -15.83
CA GLU A 614 -23.18 25.70 -14.98
C GLU A 614 -23.73 25.52 -13.56
N VAL A 615 -24.70 24.63 -13.32
CA VAL A 615 -25.28 24.45 -11.97
C VAL A 615 -24.24 23.98 -10.94
N LEU A 616 -23.18 23.29 -11.41
CA LEU A 616 -22.07 22.81 -10.59
C LEU A 616 -21.10 23.93 -10.15
N LYS A 617 -21.20 25.17 -10.66
CA LYS A 617 -20.33 26.28 -10.22
C LYS A 617 -20.45 26.61 -8.72
N ASN A 618 -21.54 26.15 -8.09
CA ASN A 618 -21.77 26.26 -6.66
C ASN A 618 -21.09 25.16 -5.83
N CYS A 619 -20.64 24.06 -6.44
CA CYS A 619 -19.89 22.97 -5.79
C CYS A 619 -18.43 23.40 -5.58
N LYS A 620 -18.19 24.39 -4.70
CA LYS A 620 -16.87 25.02 -4.50
C LYS A 620 -15.76 24.10 -3.98
N THR A 621 -16.11 22.89 -3.53
CA THR A 621 -15.18 21.83 -3.12
C THR A 621 -14.76 20.90 -4.26
N LEU A 622 -15.38 21.00 -5.44
CA LEU A 622 -15.17 20.10 -6.58
C LEU A 622 -13.79 20.34 -7.20
N THR A 623 -12.84 19.45 -6.91
CA THR A 623 -11.45 19.51 -7.39
C THR A 623 -11.15 18.47 -8.46
N ARG A 624 -11.99 17.45 -8.60
CA ARG A 624 -11.82 16.36 -9.58
C ARG A 624 -13.09 16.19 -10.40
N LEU A 625 -12.96 16.32 -11.72
CA LEU A 625 -14.08 16.25 -12.65
C LEU A 625 -13.76 15.33 -13.82
N ASP A 626 -14.61 14.33 -14.04
CA ASP A 626 -14.54 13.46 -15.22
C ASP A 626 -15.77 13.66 -16.12
N LEU A 627 -15.53 14.23 -17.29
CA LEU A 627 -16.50 14.48 -18.36
C LEU A 627 -16.12 13.74 -19.65
N ALA A 628 -15.31 12.67 -19.59
CA ALA A 628 -14.82 12.01 -20.79
C ALA A 628 -15.98 11.50 -21.71
N SER A 629 -16.23 12.22 -22.80
CA SER A 629 -17.39 12.01 -23.66
C SER A 629 -17.30 12.75 -25.00
N LYS A 630 -17.74 12.09 -26.08
CA LYS A 630 -17.87 12.70 -27.41
C LYS A 630 -18.88 13.86 -27.47
N SER A 631 -19.79 13.96 -26.50
CA SER A 631 -20.75 15.06 -26.39
C SER A 631 -20.15 16.36 -25.87
N VAL A 632 -18.98 16.34 -25.22
CA VAL A 632 -18.35 17.54 -24.66
C VAL A 632 -17.74 18.39 -25.77
N THR A 633 -18.19 19.64 -25.85
CA THR A 633 -17.79 20.64 -26.87
C THR A 633 -17.07 21.84 -26.25
N ASP A 634 -16.59 22.75 -27.10
CA ASP A 634 -15.87 23.97 -26.68
C ASP A 634 -16.67 24.83 -25.68
N GLU A 635 -18.00 24.96 -25.86
CA GLU A 635 -18.87 25.68 -24.93
C GLU A 635 -18.97 25.01 -23.54
N HIS A 636 -18.78 23.69 -23.45
CA HIS A 636 -18.70 23.03 -22.14
C HIS A 636 -17.37 23.37 -21.46
N LEU A 637 -16.25 23.38 -22.20
CA LEU A 637 -14.94 23.72 -21.64
C LEU A 637 -14.86 25.18 -21.19
N LYS A 638 -15.58 26.08 -21.86
CA LYS A 638 -15.78 27.48 -21.45
C LYS A 638 -16.41 27.60 -20.06
N VAL A 639 -17.39 26.76 -19.75
CA VAL A 639 -17.99 26.70 -18.39
C VAL A 639 -17.00 26.13 -17.38
N VAL A 640 -16.28 25.06 -17.74
CA VAL A 640 -15.26 24.43 -16.88
C VAL A 640 -14.08 25.36 -16.58
N GLY A 641 -13.68 26.22 -17.53
CA GLY A 641 -12.61 27.21 -17.34
C GLY A 641 -12.87 28.20 -16.20
N GLY A 642 -14.13 28.42 -15.82
CA GLY A 642 -14.49 29.21 -14.65
C GLY A 642 -14.18 28.54 -13.29
N TRP A 643 -13.73 27.28 -13.26
CA TRP A 643 -13.58 26.48 -12.04
C TRP A 643 -12.12 26.34 -11.62
N SER A 644 -11.48 27.46 -11.27
CA SER A 644 -10.07 27.56 -10.86
C SER A 644 -9.66 26.67 -9.67
N GLN A 645 -10.61 26.13 -8.90
CA GLN A 645 -10.35 25.14 -7.85
C GLN A 645 -10.09 23.71 -8.38
N LEU A 646 -10.26 23.44 -9.68
CA LEU A 646 -9.96 22.12 -10.25
C LEU A 646 -8.47 21.75 -10.12
N ARG A 647 -8.22 20.46 -9.92
CA ARG A 647 -6.88 19.84 -9.75
C ARG A 647 -6.72 18.61 -10.64
N GLU A 648 -7.81 17.88 -10.91
CA GLU A 648 -7.83 16.80 -11.89
C GLU A 648 -9.01 16.96 -12.85
N LEU A 649 -8.73 16.88 -14.15
CA LEU A 649 -9.72 17.05 -15.20
C LEU A 649 -9.56 15.95 -16.27
N TYR A 650 -10.61 15.15 -16.43
CA TYR A 650 -10.65 14.04 -17.38
C TYR A 650 -11.59 14.38 -18.54
N LEU A 651 -11.01 14.50 -19.73
CA LEU A 651 -11.64 15.01 -20.96
C LEU A 651 -11.39 14.09 -22.16
N HIS A 652 -11.09 12.82 -21.89
CA HIS A 652 -10.90 11.80 -22.93
C HIS A 652 -12.11 11.67 -23.86
N ASP A 653 -11.87 11.23 -25.09
CA ASP A 653 -12.92 11.03 -26.11
C ASP A 653 -13.71 12.31 -26.45
N GLY A 654 -13.22 13.47 -26.02
CA GLY A 654 -13.88 14.77 -26.13
C GLY A 654 -14.19 15.22 -27.56
N GLY A 655 -15.39 15.77 -27.76
CA GLY A 655 -15.84 16.35 -29.03
C GLY A 655 -15.28 17.75 -29.34
N PHE A 656 -14.62 18.39 -28.38
CA PHE A 656 -14.04 19.74 -28.43
C PHE A 656 -12.80 19.84 -29.34
N THR A 657 -12.39 21.08 -29.58
CA THR A 657 -11.28 21.50 -30.46
C THR A 657 -10.29 22.38 -29.70
N ASP A 658 -9.27 22.89 -30.39
CA ASP A 658 -8.28 23.83 -29.84
C ASP A 658 -8.94 25.07 -29.22
N SER A 659 -10.02 25.57 -29.83
CA SER A 659 -10.85 26.68 -29.33
C SER A 659 -11.52 26.39 -27.98
N GLY A 660 -11.78 25.14 -27.65
CA GLY A 660 -12.26 24.74 -26.32
C GLY A 660 -11.13 24.64 -25.30
N LEU A 661 -9.93 24.24 -25.75
CA LEU A 661 -8.78 24.01 -24.88
C LEU A 661 -8.20 25.32 -24.31
N GLN A 662 -8.41 26.47 -24.98
CA GLN A 662 -8.01 27.79 -24.47
C GLN A 662 -8.53 28.06 -23.05
N TYR A 663 -9.78 27.68 -22.75
CA TYR A 663 -10.41 27.91 -21.45
C TYR A 663 -9.85 27.02 -20.33
N ILE A 664 -9.12 25.97 -20.68
CA ILE A 664 -8.43 25.10 -19.73
C ILE A 664 -7.06 25.66 -19.35
N GLY A 665 -6.45 26.51 -20.20
CA GLY A 665 -5.16 27.16 -19.94
C GLY A 665 -5.14 28.06 -18.70
N ASP A 666 -6.29 28.63 -18.33
CA ASP A 666 -6.45 29.49 -17.14
C ASP A 666 -6.50 28.70 -15.82
N LEU A 667 -6.63 27.36 -15.86
CA LEU A 667 -6.69 26.49 -14.69
C LEU A 667 -5.28 26.21 -14.11
N VAL A 668 -4.51 27.26 -13.81
CA VAL A 668 -3.07 27.20 -13.49
C VAL A 668 -2.66 26.24 -12.35
N ASP A 669 -3.59 25.90 -11.45
CA ASP A 669 -3.40 24.95 -10.35
C ASP A 669 -3.66 23.48 -10.75
N LEU A 670 -4.07 23.20 -11.98
CA LEU A 670 -4.40 21.86 -12.48
C LEU A 670 -3.17 20.95 -12.45
N GLN A 671 -3.31 19.76 -11.87
CA GLN A 671 -2.22 18.81 -11.63
C GLN A 671 -2.29 17.60 -12.56
N THR A 672 -3.49 17.23 -13.00
CA THR A 672 -3.76 16.04 -13.83
C THR A 672 -4.71 16.42 -14.95
N LEU A 673 -4.28 16.24 -16.20
CA LEU A 673 -5.08 16.53 -17.39
C LEU A 673 -5.02 15.35 -18.38
N TYR A 674 -6.19 14.87 -18.76
CA TYR A 674 -6.36 13.72 -19.65
C TYR A 674 -7.16 14.13 -20.90
N LEU A 675 -6.49 14.18 -22.06
CA LEU A 675 -6.98 14.63 -23.37
C LEU A 675 -6.93 13.53 -24.46
N SER A 676 -6.62 12.28 -24.11
CA SER A 676 -6.51 11.19 -25.10
C SER A 676 -7.79 11.00 -25.93
N ARG A 677 -7.66 10.69 -27.23
CA ARG A 677 -8.76 10.55 -28.22
C ARG A 677 -9.61 11.81 -28.44
N THR A 678 -9.01 12.99 -28.38
CA THR A 678 -9.68 14.27 -28.69
C THR A 678 -9.34 14.78 -30.10
N LYS A 679 -9.97 15.88 -30.55
CA LYS A 679 -9.72 16.46 -31.89
C LYS A 679 -8.63 17.53 -31.92
N ILE A 680 -7.93 17.74 -30.81
CA ILE A 680 -6.93 18.81 -30.64
C ILE A 680 -5.75 18.65 -31.59
N THR A 681 -5.10 19.76 -31.91
CA THR A 681 -3.93 19.87 -32.77
C THR A 681 -2.81 20.61 -32.05
N ASP A 682 -1.71 20.88 -32.75
CA ASP A 682 -0.58 21.66 -32.22
C ASP A 682 -1.00 23.03 -31.68
N ALA A 683 -1.98 23.69 -32.30
CA ALA A 683 -2.49 24.99 -31.86
C ALA A 683 -3.13 24.93 -30.46
N GLY A 684 -3.82 23.84 -30.13
CA GLY A 684 -4.41 23.65 -28.81
C GLY A 684 -3.37 23.54 -27.69
N LEU A 685 -2.18 23.01 -28.00
CA LEU A 685 -1.11 22.85 -27.00
C LEU A 685 -0.44 24.17 -26.62
N GLU A 686 -0.59 25.23 -27.42
CA GLU A 686 -0.12 26.58 -27.07
C GLU A 686 -0.80 27.11 -25.80
N HIS A 687 -2.07 26.76 -25.59
CA HIS A 687 -2.85 27.19 -24.43
C HIS A 687 -2.47 26.49 -23.11
N LEU A 688 -1.77 25.35 -23.17
CA LEU A 688 -1.41 24.60 -21.96
C LEU A 688 -0.13 25.12 -21.27
N ASN A 689 0.59 26.04 -21.91
CA ASN A 689 1.91 26.49 -21.44
C ASN A 689 1.92 27.16 -20.04
N LEU A 690 0.78 27.68 -19.57
CA LEU A 690 0.60 28.31 -18.25
C LEU A 690 0.28 27.31 -17.13
N LEU A 691 0.02 26.03 -17.44
CA LEU A 691 -0.33 25.00 -16.45
C LEU A 691 0.90 24.51 -15.68
N VAL A 692 1.59 25.42 -15.02
CA VAL A 692 2.86 25.16 -14.32
C VAL A 692 2.72 24.19 -13.15
N ALA A 693 1.52 23.97 -12.60
CA ALA A 693 1.24 22.96 -11.58
C ALA A 693 1.07 21.53 -12.14
N LEU A 694 0.98 21.36 -13.47
CA LEU A 694 0.63 20.09 -14.11
C LEU A 694 1.73 19.05 -13.93
N GLN A 695 1.36 17.89 -13.40
CA GLN A 695 2.23 16.75 -13.12
C GLN A 695 1.98 15.56 -14.04
N LEU A 696 0.76 15.43 -14.55
CA LEU A 696 0.34 14.37 -15.47
C LEU A 696 -0.41 14.97 -16.66
N LEU A 697 0.10 14.72 -17.87
CA LEU A 697 -0.56 14.99 -19.14
C LEU A 697 -0.63 13.71 -19.97
N ALA A 698 -1.82 13.35 -20.43
CA ALA A 698 -2.03 12.20 -21.31
C ALA A 698 -2.83 12.61 -22.53
N MET A 699 -2.26 12.39 -23.72
CA MET A 699 -2.78 12.76 -25.02
C MET A 699 -2.62 11.59 -26.00
N ASP A 700 -2.96 10.39 -25.53
CA ASP A 700 -2.87 9.17 -26.35
C ASP A 700 -3.89 9.22 -27.50
N GLU A 701 -3.59 8.57 -28.62
CA GLU A 701 -4.47 8.47 -29.78
C GLU A 701 -4.92 9.87 -30.29
N CYS A 702 -4.04 10.87 -30.19
CA CYS A 702 -4.23 12.22 -30.74
C CYS A 702 -3.37 12.39 -32.01
N PRO A 703 -3.81 11.90 -33.19
CA PRO A 703 -2.98 11.79 -34.39
C PRO A 703 -2.60 13.13 -35.04
N LYS A 704 -3.23 14.24 -34.62
CA LYS A 704 -2.97 15.59 -35.14
C LYS A 704 -1.96 16.41 -34.33
N ILE A 705 -1.42 15.84 -33.26
CA ILE A 705 -0.30 16.43 -32.51
C ILE A 705 1.01 16.01 -33.18
N THR A 706 1.84 16.99 -33.54
CA THR A 706 3.15 16.81 -34.17
C THR A 706 4.26 17.33 -33.25
N GLY A 707 5.50 17.32 -33.72
CA GLY A 707 6.61 17.94 -33.01
C GLY A 707 6.39 19.42 -32.68
N SER A 708 5.76 20.17 -33.58
CA SER A 708 5.57 21.61 -33.40
C SER A 708 4.74 21.93 -32.14
N GLY A 709 3.63 21.21 -31.91
CA GLY A 709 2.81 21.38 -30.71
C GLY A 709 3.49 20.90 -29.43
N LEU A 710 4.32 19.85 -29.51
CA LEU A 710 5.09 19.37 -28.36
C LEU A 710 6.12 20.42 -27.87
N ALA A 711 6.56 21.35 -28.72
CA ALA A 711 7.42 22.47 -28.32
C ALA A 711 6.71 23.51 -27.45
N SER A 712 5.38 23.62 -27.54
CA SER A 712 4.57 24.50 -26.69
C SER A 712 4.51 24.04 -25.23
N LEU A 713 4.70 22.74 -24.99
CA LEU A 713 4.69 22.13 -23.65
C LEU A 713 5.88 22.53 -22.76
N LYS A 714 6.87 23.28 -23.28
CA LYS A 714 8.08 23.70 -22.53
C LYS A 714 7.80 24.46 -21.23
N GLY A 715 6.62 25.06 -21.07
CA GLY A 715 6.18 25.74 -19.84
C GLY A 715 5.79 24.80 -18.69
N LEU A 716 5.53 23.51 -18.97
CA LEU A 716 5.05 22.50 -18.02
C LEU A 716 6.18 21.99 -17.10
N THR A 717 6.81 22.90 -16.35
CA THR A 717 8.04 22.66 -15.58
C THR A 717 7.92 21.67 -14.42
N ASN A 718 6.70 21.32 -13.99
CA ASN A 718 6.44 20.28 -12.99
C ASN A 718 5.93 18.95 -13.58
N LEU A 719 5.89 18.80 -14.91
CA LEU A 719 5.35 17.61 -15.57
C LEU A 719 6.22 16.40 -15.29
N LYS A 720 5.67 15.40 -14.58
CA LYS A 720 6.36 14.15 -14.21
C LYS A 720 5.99 13.00 -15.14
N MET A 721 4.78 13.00 -15.67
CA MET A 721 4.25 11.93 -16.50
C MET A 721 3.65 12.47 -17.78
N LEU A 722 4.12 11.96 -18.92
CA LEU A 722 3.62 12.27 -20.25
C LEU A 722 3.28 10.98 -21.00
N SER A 723 2.04 10.86 -21.47
CA SER A 723 1.57 9.74 -22.29
C SER A 723 1.13 10.25 -23.66
N LEU A 724 1.72 9.68 -24.72
CA LEU A 724 1.51 10.05 -26.12
C LEU A 724 1.26 8.80 -26.99
N ARG A 725 0.79 7.69 -26.40
CA ARG A 725 0.67 6.38 -27.08
C ARG A 725 -0.18 6.52 -28.33
N GLU A 726 0.17 5.84 -29.41
CA GLU A 726 -0.60 5.86 -30.68
C GLU A 726 -0.83 7.28 -31.24
N SER A 727 0.01 8.27 -30.86
CA SER A 727 0.00 9.62 -31.43
C SER A 727 0.87 9.71 -32.69
N GLY A 728 0.48 10.58 -33.61
CA GLY A 728 0.94 10.57 -35.01
C GLY A 728 2.24 11.31 -35.33
N PHE A 729 3.03 11.73 -34.32
CA PHE A 729 4.24 12.50 -34.56
C PHE A 729 5.35 11.65 -35.23
N ALA A 730 6.07 12.28 -36.17
CA ALA A 730 7.24 11.70 -36.82
C ALA A 730 8.51 11.87 -35.96
N SER A 731 9.67 11.42 -36.44
CA SER A 731 10.92 11.38 -35.66
C SER A 731 11.44 12.76 -35.24
N ASP A 732 11.07 13.82 -35.96
CA ASP A 732 11.33 15.22 -35.59
C ASP A 732 10.60 15.65 -34.30
N GLY A 733 9.46 15.03 -33.99
CA GLY A 733 8.65 15.34 -32.81
C GLY A 733 9.21 14.89 -31.46
N VAL A 734 10.37 14.22 -31.45
CA VAL A 734 11.05 13.82 -30.22
C VAL A 734 11.94 14.93 -29.64
N LYS A 735 12.50 15.81 -30.48
CA LYS A 735 13.41 16.89 -30.06
C LYS A 735 12.80 17.92 -29.10
N PRO A 736 11.49 18.21 -29.14
CA PRO A 736 10.84 19.03 -28.11
C PRO A 736 10.69 18.30 -26.77
N LEU A 737 10.47 16.98 -26.78
CA LEU A 737 10.26 16.19 -25.55
C LEU A 737 11.48 16.23 -24.63
N ILE A 738 12.71 16.23 -25.18
CA ILE A 738 13.93 16.29 -24.38
C ILE A 738 14.10 17.60 -23.58
N GLN A 739 13.33 18.65 -23.90
CA GLN A 739 13.29 19.89 -23.11
C GLN A 739 12.46 19.75 -21.82
N LEU A 740 11.58 18.74 -21.73
CA LEU A 740 10.72 18.46 -20.58
C LEU A 740 11.51 17.74 -19.47
N LYS A 741 12.55 18.41 -18.95
CA LYS A 741 13.54 17.85 -18.01
C LYS A 741 12.95 17.32 -16.70
N SER A 742 11.72 17.71 -16.36
CA SER A 742 10.98 17.24 -15.18
C SER A 742 10.37 15.83 -15.33
N VAL A 743 10.23 15.34 -16.57
CA VAL A 743 9.52 14.09 -16.86
C VAL A 743 10.30 12.88 -16.33
N GLN A 744 9.57 12.03 -15.61
CA GLN A 744 10.03 10.80 -14.97
C GLN A 744 9.42 9.55 -15.60
N ALA A 745 8.22 9.68 -16.17
CA ALA A 745 7.51 8.60 -16.87
C ALA A 745 7.06 9.08 -18.27
N LEU A 746 7.51 8.37 -19.30
CA LEU A 746 7.18 8.67 -20.70
C LEU A 746 6.65 7.40 -21.39
N ALA A 747 5.48 7.50 -22.02
CA ALA A 747 4.88 6.39 -22.76
C ALA A 747 4.62 6.76 -24.22
N LEU A 748 5.35 6.10 -25.13
CA LEU A 748 5.35 6.33 -26.58
C LEU A 748 5.00 5.04 -27.36
N ASN A 749 4.17 4.19 -26.76
CA ASN A 749 3.77 2.91 -27.35
C ASN A 749 3.17 3.11 -28.74
N LYS A 750 3.62 2.33 -29.73
CA LYS A 750 3.20 2.41 -31.15
C LYS A 750 3.29 3.82 -31.80
N CYS A 751 4.16 4.71 -31.32
CA CYS A 751 4.38 6.00 -31.98
C CYS A 751 5.31 5.82 -33.20
N PRO A 752 4.92 6.28 -34.41
CA PRO A 752 5.72 6.08 -35.63
C PRO A 752 7.05 6.87 -35.63
N GLY A 753 7.14 7.96 -34.86
CA GLY A 753 8.38 8.70 -34.64
C GLY A 753 9.40 8.04 -33.69
N VAL A 754 9.09 6.87 -33.11
CA VAL A 754 9.99 6.15 -32.20
C VAL A 754 10.82 5.13 -32.97
N THR A 755 12.09 5.47 -33.18
CA THR A 755 13.11 4.68 -33.87
C THR A 755 14.36 4.58 -32.99
N ASP A 756 15.34 3.76 -33.38
CA ASP A 756 16.60 3.64 -32.63
C ASP A 756 17.31 4.99 -32.41
N ASP A 757 17.30 5.86 -33.42
CA ASP A 757 17.92 7.19 -33.36
C ASP A 757 17.18 8.13 -32.40
N THR A 758 15.83 8.11 -32.39
CA THR A 758 15.06 8.98 -31.49
C THR A 758 15.05 8.46 -30.06
N VAL A 759 15.13 7.14 -29.84
CA VAL A 759 15.35 6.58 -28.49
C VAL A 759 16.66 7.07 -27.90
N LYS A 760 17.74 7.17 -28.70
CA LYS A 760 19.02 7.75 -28.25
C LYS A 760 18.88 9.20 -27.77
N GLU A 761 17.99 9.99 -28.36
CA GLU A 761 17.66 11.33 -27.85
C GLU A 761 16.81 11.27 -26.57
N ILE A 762 15.75 10.45 -26.53
CA ILE A 762 14.84 10.29 -25.37
C ILE A 762 15.59 9.92 -24.09
N VAL A 763 16.53 8.98 -24.17
CA VAL A 763 17.27 8.50 -22.99
C VAL A 763 18.28 9.51 -22.42
N SER A 764 18.47 10.65 -23.07
CA SER A 764 19.24 11.78 -22.53
C SER A 764 18.46 12.61 -21.49
N MET A 765 17.15 12.39 -21.35
CA MET A 765 16.31 13.09 -20.38
C MET A 765 16.74 12.77 -18.93
N PRO A 766 17.19 13.77 -18.15
CA PRO A 766 17.98 13.52 -16.94
C PRO A 766 17.20 12.85 -15.79
N ASN A 767 15.88 12.96 -15.78
CA ASN A 767 15.02 12.42 -14.72
C ASN A 767 14.18 11.20 -15.15
N LEU A 768 14.35 10.70 -16.39
CA LEU A 768 13.51 9.63 -16.92
C LEU A 768 13.77 8.29 -16.21
N GLN A 769 12.76 7.75 -15.52
CA GLN A 769 12.84 6.50 -14.75
C GLN A 769 11.97 5.37 -15.35
N HIS A 770 10.90 5.73 -16.05
CA HIS A 770 9.92 4.80 -16.62
C HIS A 770 9.72 5.13 -18.10
N LEU A 771 9.94 4.14 -18.96
CA LEU A 771 9.85 4.31 -20.41
C LEU A 771 9.07 3.15 -21.04
N GLU A 772 8.00 3.47 -21.75
CA GLU A 772 7.21 2.50 -22.51
C GLU A 772 7.35 2.75 -24.01
N LEU A 773 7.84 1.73 -24.73
CA LEU A 773 8.08 1.71 -26.17
C LEU A 773 7.39 0.49 -26.80
N MET A 774 6.30 -0.02 -26.21
CA MET A 774 5.64 -1.24 -26.64
C MET A 774 5.19 -1.14 -28.10
N ASN A 775 5.57 -2.11 -28.92
CA ASN A 775 5.36 -2.16 -30.36
C ASN A 775 5.90 -0.92 -31.12
N ALA A 776 6.97 -0.30 -30.63
CA ALA A 776 7.72 0.71 -31.38
C ALA A 776 8.63 0.07 -32.44
N ASP A 777 8.97 0.83 -33.49
CA ASP A 777 9.81 0.38 -34.60
C ASP A 777 11.31 0.51 -34.27
N ILE A 778 11.74 -0.21 -33.23
CA ILE A 778 13.11 -0.20 -32.71
C ILE A 778 13.82 -1.54 -32.96
N THR A 779 15.14 -1.56 -32.75
CA THR A 779 16.00 -2.76 -32.82
C THR A 779 16.97 -2.76 -31.64
N ASP A 780 17.85 -3.77 -31.59
CA ASP A 780 18.92 -3.88 -30.59
C ASP A 780 19.83 -2.63 -30.50
N LYS A 781 19.86 -1.77 -31.53
CA LYS A 781 20.61 -0.51 -31.53
C LYS A 781 20.14 0.50 -30.48
N SER A 782 18.85 0.48 -30.12
CA SER A 782 18.27 1.34 -29.07
C SER A 782 18.80 1.02 -27.66
N LEU A 783 19.06 -0.26 -27.39
CA LEU A 783 19.25 -0.78 -26.04
C LEU A 783 20.54 -0.31 -25.33
N PRO A 784 21.72 -0.23 -25.98
CA PRO A 784 22.93 0.32 -25.33
C PRO A 784 22.75 1.72 -24.76
N GLY A 785 21.98 2.58 -25.44
CA GLY A 785 21.64 3.92 -24.95
C GLY A 785 20.73 3.86 -23.71
N ILE A 786 19.74 2.97 -23.72
CA ILE A 786 18.86 2.74 -22.57
C ILE A 786 19.63 2.18 -21.37
N TRP A 787 20.57 1.24 -21.56
CA TRP A 787 21.39 0.68 -20.48
C TRP A 787 22.30 1.71 -19.82
N ALA A 788 22.80 2.70 -20.59
CA ALA A 788 23.58 3.83 -20.06
C ALA A 788 22.74 4.94 -19.40
N SER A 789 21.41 4.87 -19.49
CA SER A 789 20.49 5.95 -19.07
C SER A 789 20.09 5.90 -17.60
N THR A 790 19.18 6.78 -17.20
CA THR A 790 18.55 6.79 -15.87
C THR A 790 17.36 5.83 -15.74
N VAL A 791 16.87 5.23 -16.83
CA VAL A 791 15.67 4.36 -16.87
C VAL A 791 15.81 3.13 -15.97
N GLN A 792 14.76 2.84 -15.20
CA GLN A 792 14.66 1.71 -14.27
C GLN A 792 13.48 0.77 -14.57
N ASN A 793 12.45 1.26 -15.24
CA ASN A 793 11.31 0.48 -15.70
C ASN A 793 11.18 0.65 -17.22
N LEU A 794 11.32 -0.45 -17.96
CA LEU A 794 11.34 -0.46 -19.42
C LEU A 794 10.35 -1.49 -19.96
N PHE A 795 9.47 -1.05 -20.86
CA PHE A 795 8.46 -1.89 -21.49
C PHE A 795 8.63 -1.89 -23.01
N LEU A 796 9.07 -3.03 -23.54
CA LEU A 796 9.38 -3.27 -24.96
C LEU A 796 8.42 -4.28 -25.59
N ASP A 797 7.23 -4.46 -24.99
CA ASP A 797 6.29 -5.52 -25.39
C ASP A 797 5.94 -5.45 -26.88
N GLY A 798 6.17 -6.53 -27.62
CA GLY A 798 5.90 -6.60 -29.06
C GLY A 798 6.96 -5.96 -29.96
N CYS A 799 8.08 -5.47 -29.43
CA CYS A 799 9.24 -5.05 -30.23
C CYS A 799 9.99 -6.28 -30.76
N ASN A 800 9.41 -6.95 -31.77
CA ASN A 800 9.86 -8.23 -32.31
C ASN A 800 11.28 -8.23 -32.93
N ARG A 801 11.87 -7.06 -33.21
CA ARG A 801 13.26 -6.89 -33.69
C ARG A 801 14.28 -6.68 -32.56
N ILE A 802 13.85 -6.80 -31.30
CA ILE A 802 14.74 -6.92 -30.13
C ILE A 802 15.11 -8.40 -29.95
N THR A 803 16.40 -8.68 -29.96
CA THR A 803 16.99 -10.02 -29.89
C THR A 803 17.97 -10.13 -28.72
N ASP A 804 18.50 -11.33 -28.48
CA ASP A 804 19.48 -11.59 -27.42
C ASP A 804 20.71 -10.66 -27.51
N ALA A 805 21.09 -10.23 -28.73
CA ALA A 805 22.23 -9.34 -28.94
C ALA A 805 22.05 -7.96 -28.25
N GLY A 806 20.83 -7.45 -28.19
CA GLY A 806 20.52 -6.17 -27.54
C GLY A 806 20.57 -6.21 -26.01
N LEU A 807 20.49 -7.40 -25.40
CA LEU A 807 20.69 -7.58 -23.96
C LEU A 807 22.16 -7.53 -23.54
N LYS A 808 23.11 -7.49 -24.49
CA LYS A 808 24.53 -7.31 -24.18
C LYS A 808 24.76 -5.95 -23.52
N GLY A 809 25.34 -5.97 -22.30
CA GLY A 809 25.55 -4.77 -21.51
C GLY A 809 24.29 -4.25 -20.78
N HIS A 810 23.20 -5.03 -20.77
CA HIS A 810 22.09 -4.81 -19.85
C HIS A 810 22.61 -4.67 -18.40
N ARG A 811 21.97 -3.82 -17.60
CA ARG A 811 22.35 -3.53 -16.20
C ARG A 811 21.21 -3.90 -15.25
N ALA A 812 21.45 -3.84 -13.93
CA ALA A 812 20.36 -4.07 -12.98
C ALA A 812 19.22 -3.05 -13.14
N MET A 813 17.96 -3.52 -13.10
CA MET A 813 16.76 -2.69 -13.27
C MET A 813 15.62 -3.10 -12.32
N ILE A 814 14.61 -2.23 -12.16
CA ILE A 814 13.40 -2.53 -11.38
C ILE A 814 12.44 -3.37 -12.23
N GLY A 815 12.06 -2.86 -13.40
CA GLY A 815 11.09 -3.50 -14.29
C GLY A 815 11.65 -3.67 -15.70
N LEU A 816 11.57 -4.88 -16.24
CA LEU A 816 11.86 -5.14 -17.65
C LEU A 816 10.76 -6.02 -18.25
N SER A 817 10.01 -5.48 -19.19
CA SER A 817 9.12 -6.28 -20.03
C SER A 817 9.69 -6.40 -21.43
N LEU A 818 9.95 -7.65 -21.81
CA LEU A 818 10.40 -8.11 -23.12
C LEU A 818 9.34 -9.02 -23.75
N SER A 819 8.08 -8.99 -23.27
CA SER A 819 7.04 -9.91 -23.77
C SER A 819 6.83 -9.76 -25.28
N ARG A 820 6.69 -10.87 -26.01
CA ARG A 820 6.53 -10.88 -27.49
C ARG A 820 7.70 -10.23 -28.26
N THR A 821 8.91 -10.30 -27.71
CA THR A 821 10.17 -10.00 -28.44
C THR A 821 10.80 -11.30 -28.97
N ALA A 822 11.94 -11.21 -29.66
CA ALA A 822 12.69 -12.37 -30.15
C ALA A 822 13.73 -12.91 -29.14
N ILE A 823 13.54 -12.64 -27.85
CA ILE A 823 14.43 -13.14 -26.78
C ILE A 823 14.31 -14.66 -26.62
N THR A 824 15.46 -15.31 -26.47
CA THR A 824 15.62 -16.74 -26.23
C THR A 824 16.27 -17.02 -24.86
N ASP A 825 16.47 -18.30 -24.54
CA ASP A 825 17.27 -18.72 -23.37
C ASP A 825 18.68 -18.10 -23.34
N ASN A 826 19.30 -17.82 -24.50
CA ASN A 826 20.58 -17.13 -24.57
C ASN A 826 20.48 -15.67 -24.09
N GLY A 827 19.40 -14.97 -24.43
CA GLY A 827 19.13 -13.62 -23.91
C GLY A 827 18.88 -13.63 -22.41
N VAL A 828 18.16 -14.63 -21.89
CA VAL A 828 17.94 -14.78 -20.44
C VAL A 828 19.25 -14.99 -19.68
N ARG A 829 20.23 -15.70 -20.26
CA ARG A 829 21.60 -15.83 -19.70
C ARG A 829 22.36 -14.50 -19.61
N LEU A 830 22.03 -13.50 -20.44
CA LEU A 830 22.64 -12.16 -20.41
C LEU A 830 21.98 -11.20 -19.39
N LEU A 831 20.79 -11.53 -18.87
CA LEU A 831 20.04 -10.65 -17.98
C LEU A 831 20.68 -10.52 -16.59
N GLN A 832 21.30 -9.36 -16.36
CA GLN A 832 21.58 -8.83 -15.01
C GLN A 832 20.32 -8.80 -14.10
N PRO A 833 20.46 -8.58 -12.78
CA PRO A 833 19.33 -8.61 -11.84
C PRO A 833 18.18 -7.66 -12.23
N VAL A 834 16.96 -8.22 -12.31
CA VAL A 834 15.72 -7.47 -12.55
C VAL A 834 14.71 -7.93 -11.49
N LEU A 835 14.10 -6.97 -10.79
CA LEU A 835 13.11 -7.26 -9.74
C LEU A 835 11.81 -7.84 -10.31
N CYS A 836 11.28 -7.21 -11.37
CA CYS A 836 10.06 -7.62 -12.08
C CYS A 836 10.36 -7.85 -13.56
N LEU A 837 10.30 -9.10 -14.01
CA LEU A 837 10.65 -9.52 -15.37
C LEU A 837 9.43 -10.14 -16.07
N TRP A 838 9.05 -9.59 -17.22
CA TRP A 838 8.02 -10.15 -18.09
C TRP A 838 8.64 -10.61 -19.42
N LEU A 839 8.49 -11.90 -19.70
CA LEU A 839 8.93 -12.62 -20.90
C LEU A 839 7.74 -13.30 -21.59
N ASN A 840 6.53 -12.77 -21.41
CA ASN A 840 5.31 -13.44 -21.89
C ASN A 840 5.35 -13.60 -23.41
N ASP A 841 4.93 -14.76 -23.90
CA ASP A 841 4.93 -15.14 -25.33
C ASP A 841 6.29 -15.05 -26.04
N CYS A 842 7.42 -14.98 -25.32
CA CYS A 842 8.76 -15.17 -25.89
C CYS A 842 8.95 -16.65 -26.23
N LYS A 843 8.70 -17.03 -27.48
CA LYS A 843 8.69 -18.45 -27.91
C LYS A 843 10.06 -19.11 -27.87
N GLY A 844 11.14 -18.34 -27.87
CA GLY A 844 12.51 -18.83 -27.70
C GLY A 844 12.93 -19.10 -26.26
N VAL A 845 12.07 -18.79 -25.26
CA VAL A 845 12.32 -19.10 -23.85
C VAL A 845 11.75 -20.48 -23.55
N THR A 846 12.60 -21.40 -23.09
CA THR A 846 12.29 -22.80 -22.79
C THR A 846 12.63 -23.13 -21.33
N ASP A 847 12.56 -24.42 -20.97
CA ASP A 847 12.91 -24.87 -19.61
C ASP A 847 14.38 -24.60 -19.24
N GLU A 848 15.27 -24.37 -20.22
CA GLU A 848 16.66 -23.95 -19.97
C GLU A 848 16.80 -22.62 -19.19
N SER A 849 15.84 -21.70 -19.35
CA SER A 849 15.84 -20.43 -18.61
C SER A 849 15.43 -20.57 -17.15
N LEU A 850 14.69 -21.61 -16.77
CA LEU A 850 14.06 -21.69 -15.45
C LEU A 850 15.04 -21.66 -14.26
N PRO A 851 16.22 -22.32 -14.29
CA PRO A 851 17.20 -22.20 -13.21
C PRO A 851 17.73 -20.78 -13.04
N ILE A 852 17.79 -19.99 -14.12
CA ILE A 852 18.25 -18.58 -14.13
C ILE A 852 17.14 -17.64 -13.65
N LEU A 853 15.89 -17.98 -13.92
CA LEU A 853 14.71 -17.20 -13.53
C LEU A 853 14.29 -17.42 -12.08
N GLY A 854 14.57 -18.59 -11.48
CA GLY A 854 14.13 -18.98 -10.13
C GLY A 854 14.70 -18.15 -8.97
N HIS A 855 15.62 -17.22 -9.24
CA HIS A 855 16.22 -16.33 -8.26
C HIS A 855 15.62 -14.91 -8.23
N ARG A 856 14.55 -14.63 -8.98
CA ARG A 856 13.98 -13.29 -9.16
C ARG A 856 12.63 -13.13 -8.43
N ASN A 857 12.40 -11.96 -7.83
CA ASN A 857 11.24 -11.71 -6.96
C ASN A 857 9.89 -11.72 -7.70
N PHE A 858 9.85 -11.39 -8.99
CA PHE A 858 8.64 -11.55 -9.81
C PHE A 858 9.01 -11.86 -11.27
N VAL A 859 8.53 -13.00 -11.78
CA VAL A 859 8.76 -13.44 -13.17
C VAL A 859 7.45 -13.89 -13.82
N SER A 860 7.18 -13.39 -15.03
CA SER A 860 6.02 -13.74 -15.84
C SER A 860 6.47 -14.33 -17.18
N ILE A 861 6.24 -15.64 -17.36
CA ILE A 861 6.65 -16.43 -18.55
C ILE A 861 5.45 -17.16 -19.19
N ARG A 862 4.25 -16.58 -19.12
CA ARG A 862 3.05 -17.15 -19.75
C ARG A 862 3.23 -17.18 -21.27
N GLY A 863 2.85 -18.30 -21.91
CA GLY A 863 2.91 -18.42 -23.37
C GLY A 863 4.33 -18.62 -23.95
N THR A 864 5.36 -18.68 -23.12
CA THR A 864 6.68 -19.21 -23.51
C THR A 864 6.62 -20.72 -23.78
N SER A 865 7.69 -21.27 -24.36
CA SER A 865 7.82 -22.69 -24.69
C SER A 865 8.21 -23.57 -23.49
N THR A 866 8.30 -23.00 -22.28
CA THR A 866 8.51 -23.75 -21.03
C THR A 866 7.40 -24.77 -20.80
N THR A 867 7.74 -25.95 -20.30
CA THR A 867 6.76 -26.98 -19.94
C THR A 867 5.92 -26.57 -18.74
N ARG A 868 4.79 -27.28 -18.55
CA ARG A 868 3.95 -27.09 -17.36
C ARG A 868 4.71 -27.44 -16.07
N ALA A 869 5.40 -28.58 -16.05
CA ALA A 869 6.18 -29.04 -14.90
C ALA A 869 7.36 -28.11 -14.58
N GLY A 870 8.04 -27.57 -15.60
CA GLY A 870 9.09 -26.59 -15.42
C GLY A 870 8.59 -25.30 -14.76
N ARG A 871 7.46 -24.76 -15.23
CA ARG A 871 6.80 -23.60 -14.59
C ARG A 871 6.33 -23.90 -13.17
N GLU A 872 5.76 -25.07 -12.93
CA GLU A 872 5.32 -25.49 -11.59
C GLU A 872 6.51 -25.54 -10.61
N LYS A 873 7.69 -26.03 -11.02
CA LYS A 873 8.93 -25.96 -10.22
C LYS A 873 9.45 -24.54 -10.00
N LEU A 874 9.35 -23.67 -11.01
CA LEU A 874 9.77 -22.26 -10.88
C LEU A 874 8.94 -21.52 -9.83
N TYR A 875 7.64 -21.79 -9.78
CA TYR A 875 6.70 -21.09 -8.89
C TYR A 875 6.48 -21.80 -7.53
N SER A 876 6.89 -23.07 -7.38
CA SER A 876 6.83 -23.80 -6.09
C SER A 876 7.97 -23.46 -5.13
N GLY A 877 9.05 -22.86 -5.62
CA GLY A 877 10.24 -22.58 -4.82
C GLY A 877 11.14 -23.79 -4.55
N GLU A 878 10.85 -24.94 -5.16
CA GLU A 878 11.82 -26.04 -5.20
C GLU A 878 13.09 -25.57 -5.92
N LYS A 879 14.27 -25.82 -5.33
CA LYS A 879 15.55 -25.46 -5.96
C LYS A 879 15.69 -26.18 -7.29
N ILE A 880 15.48 -25.47 -8.39
CA ILE A 880 15.88 -25.92 -9.72
C ILE A 880 17.41 -25.99 -9.73
N SER A 881 17.96 -27.20 -9.62
CA SER A 881 19.39 -27.45 -9.55
C SER A 881 20.06 -27.09 -10.88
N ALA A 882 20.62 -25.88 -10.95
CA ALA A 882 21.45 -25.45 -12.06
C ALA A 882 22.84 -26.12 -11.99
N GLN A 883 23.06 -27.20 -12.75
CA GLN A 883 24.41 -27.46 -13.23
C GLN A 883 24.73 -26.42 -14.30
N ILE A 884 25.49 -25.39 -13.95
CA ILE A 884 26.09 -24.46 -14.90
C ILE A 884 27.59 -24.46 -14.60
N ALA A 885 28.36 -25.00 -15.54
CA ALA A 885 29.81 -24.96 -15.56
C ALA A 885 30.31 -23.53 -15.91
N PRO A 886 31.58 -23.18 -15.60
CA PRO A 886 31.98 -21.83 -15.22
C PRO A 886 31.95 -20.77 -16.33
#